data_AF-A3CT88-F1
#
_entry.id   AF-A3CT88-F1
#
_cell.length_a   1.000
_cell.length_b   1.000
_cell.length_c   1.000
_cell.angle_alpha   90.00
_cell.angle_beta   90.00
_cell.angle_gamma   90.00
#
_symmetry.space_group_name_H-M   'P 1'
#
loop_
_entity.id
_entity.type
_entity.pdbx_description
1 polymer ?
#
loop_
_entity_poly.entity_id
_entity_poly.type
_entity_poly.pdbx_seq_one_letter_code
_entity_poly.pdbx_strand_id
1 'polypeptide(L)'
;MIDEVHTDEPPDSRRKGRHRDRRTIGPVPNLEDHVKPDWWRGIFNRLYLKTDGDVVDDPRITGREIDRIARVLHLQPHEKVLDLCCGQGRHTLELARRGYNAEGLDQSHYLIQRARSTAKKEGLPVRFREGDARRLPYRTDTYDVVLVLGNSFGYFDSVEEDLRILTEIRRILKPWGRVLLDVADGEYLKEHFQPRSWEWIDDTMFVCRERSLSFDDQRLISREVITDVEKGVVADQFYAEHLYTPEALRRLLEKAGFSGIAFHEIATESQRNQDLGMMERRHIVTAHVRKEWSATKTKGRETAKHVAVLLGDPARPDALKPSCAFDDDDFYTIDQMKAALRELSGYRFTYLFKHETLIQDLQRLKGKVDYVFNLCDEGFNNDPRKELHVPALFEIYSIPYTGAGPQALAFCYDKSLVRGIAKEMGIPVPDACFITPGDRTYDVGMKFPAIVKPNAGDSSYGITQESIAHSIEELSDIITSLRTTLGYDRSLLVEEFLTGKDISVGIIGNPSGYSMVLPVIEEDYSALPPGLPRICGYEAKWLPDSPYWKITSKPADLPEETEKAIVRCCLALFERLECRDYCRFDWRLDEHGNPKLLEVNPNPGWCWDGHLARMAKYAGLTYPEMLGRILKAAEERFGMEPERDTREAGKEHLPFDLSQETA
;
A
#
# COMPACT_ATOMS: atom_id res chain seq x y z
N MET A 1 -37.31 40.75 18.39
CA MET A 1 -37.78 39.70 17.47
C MET A 1 -36.68 39.56 16.45
N ILE A 2 -35.85 38.53 16.61
CA ILE A 2 -34.56 38.38 15.92
C ILE A 2 -34.63 37.07 15.13
N ASP A 3 -34.02 37.12 13.95
CA ASP A 3 -33.94 36.14 12.86
C ASP A 3 -33.45 34.73 13.26
N GLU A 4 -34.05 33.70 12.66
CA GLU A 4 -33.58 32.30 12.70
C GLU A 4 -32.80 31.96 11.42
N VAL A 5 -31.61 31.40 11.64
CA VAL A 5 -30.69 30.86 10.62
C VAL A 5 -30.98 29.37 10.46
N HIS A 6 -31.32 28.94 9.25
CA HIS A 6 -31.44 27.54 8.86
C HIS A 6 -30.04 26.87 8.74
N THR A 7 -29.83 25.79 9.48
CA THR A 7 -28.72 24.84 9.26
C THR A 7 -29.27 23.51 8.75
N ASP A 8 -28.88 23.14 7.53
CA ASP A 8 -29.10 21.83 6.92
C ASP A 8 -28.09 20.80 7.48
N GLU A 9 -28.55 19.86 8.31
CA GLU A 9 -27.86 18.59 8.56
C GLU A 9 -28.63 17.45 7.85
N PRO A 10 -27.97 16.53 7.13
CA PRO A 10 -28.65 15.38 6.53
C PRO A 10 -28.97 14.30 7.58
N PRO A 11 -30.01 13.47 7.34
CA PRO A 11 -30.58 12.58 8.34
C PRO A 11 -29.69 11.37 8.65
N ASP A 12 -29.48 11.14 9.95
CA ASP A 12 -28.81 9.97 10.54
C ASP A 12 -29.58 8.68 10.22
N SER A 13 -29.14 7.95 9.18
CA SER A 13 -29.63 6.62 8.88
C SER A 13 -29.06 5.61 9.90
N ARG A 14 -29.86 5.32 10.92
CA ARG A 14 -29.63 4.25 11.91
C ARG A 14 -29.28 2.92 11.23
N ARG A 15 -27.98 2.60 11.10
CA ARG A 15 -27.50 1.23 10.93
C ARG A 15 -27.47 0.56 12.31
N LYS A 16 -28.43 -0.33 12.55
CA LYS A 16 -28.31 -1.37 13.60
C LYS A 16 -27.22 -2.37 13.17
N GLY A 17 -25.97 -2.01 13.41
CA GLY A 17 -24.82 -2.91 13.33
C GLY A 17 -24.52 -3.51 14.70
N ARG A 18 -24.37 -4.85 14.76
CA ARG A 18 -23.97 -5.60 15.95
C ARG A 18 -22.75 -4.94 16.62
N HIS A 19 -22.87 -4.60 17.91
CA HIS A 19 -21.70 -4.35 18.75
C HIS A 19 -20.76 -5.56 18.64
N ARG A 20 -19.60 -5.38 18.00
CA ARG A 20 -18.46 -6.25 18.30
C ARG A 20 -18.20 -6.04 19.79
N ASP A 21 -18.46 -7.06 20.61
CA ASP A 21 -18.03 -7.09 22.00
C ASP A 21 -16.53 -6.78 22.03
N ARG A 22 -16.16 -5.54 22.35
CA ARG A 22 -14.80 -5.19 22.74
C ARG A 22 -14.61 -5.78 24.13
N ARG A 23 -14.24 -7.05 24.18
CA ARG A 23 -13.96 -7.78 25.43
C ARG A 23 -12.70 -7.19 26.03
N THR A 24 -12.84 -6.48 27.15
CA THR A 24 -11.71 -6.29 28.08
C THR A 24 -11.30 -7.66 28.60
N ILE A 25 -10.00 -7.85 28.83
CA ILE A 25 -9.42 -9.12 29.28
C ILE A 25 -9.71 -9.36 30.78
N GLY A 26 -10.31 -8.38 31.47
CA GLY A 26 -10.53 -8.43 32.91
C GLY A 26 -9.21 -8.23 33.68
N PRO A 27 -9.13 -8.70 34.94
CA PRO A 27 -7.88 -8.69 35.70
C PRO A 27 -6.82 -9.57 35.02
N VAL A 28 -5.62 -9.02 34.83
CA VAL A 28 -4.50 -9.71 34.20
C VAL A 28 -3.42 -9.95 35.25
N PRO A 29 -3.07 -11.22 35.57
CA PRO A 29 -2.09 -11.52 36.62
C PRO A 29 -0.64 -11.26 36.18
N ASN A 30 -0.34 -11.39 34.90
CA ASN A 30 0.97 -11.10 34.32
C ASN A 30 0.80 -10.24 33.07
N LEU A 31 1.22 -8.97 33.13
CA LEU A 31 1.06 -8.05 32.01
C LEU A 31 1.97 -8.42 30.83
N GLU A 32 3.14 -9.02 31.08
CA GLU A 32 4.14 -9.32 30.06
C GLU A 32 3.62 -10.29 28.99
N ASP A 33 2.82 -11.29 29.39
CA ASP A 33 2.26 -12.31 28.50
C ASP A 33 1.30 -11.74 27.43
N HIS A 34 0.87 -10.49 27.60
CA HIS A 34 -0.08 -9.81 26.72
C HIS A 34 0.56 -8.75 25.81
N VAL A 35 1.86 -8.46 26.00
CA VAL A 35 2.59 -7.51 25.14
C VAL A 35 2.89 -8.18 23.81
N LYS A 36 2.38 -7.60 22.72
CA LYS A 36 2.73 -8.06 21.37
C LYS A 36 4.06 -7.46 20.93
N PRO A 37 4.95 -8.18 20.23
CA PRO A 37 6.24 -7.65 19.76
C PRO A 37 6.16 -6.38 18.90
N ASP A 38 5.01 -6.14 18.27
CA ASP A 38 4.73 -5.01 17.37
C ASP A 38 3.70 -4.02 17.93
N TRP A 39 3.47 -4.00 19.25
CA TRP A 39 2.52 -3.12 19.94
C TRP A 39 2.63 -1.64 19.51
N TRP A 40 3.87 -1.19 19.29
CA TRP A 40 4.23 0.16 18.89
C TRP A 40 3.64 0.58 17.54
N ARG A 41 3.24 -0.36 16.67
CA ARG A 41 2.57 -0.03 15.39
C ARG A 41 1.16 0.54 15.59
N GLY A 42 0.47 0.09 16.64
CA GLY A 42 -0.96 0.35 16.82
C GLY A 42 -1.30 1.40 17.88
N ILE A 43 -0.44 1.57 18.89
CA ILE A 43 -0.76 2.39 20.07
C ILE A 43 -0.73 3.89 19.78
N PHE A 44 0.19 4.35 18.93
CA PHE A 44 0.41 5.77 18.61
C PHE A 44 -0.64 6.31 17.62
N ASN A 45 -1.87 6.43 18.11
CA ASN A 45 -3.05 6.85 17.34
C ASN A 45 -3.76 8.06 18.01
N ARG A 46 -5.03 8.29 17.67
CA ARG A 46 -5.83 9.38 18.26
C ARG A 46 -5.97 9.30 19.78
N LEU A 47 -6.06 8.09 20.34
CA LEU A 47 -6.23 7.87 21.78
C LEU A 47 -4.97 8.26 22.54
N TYR A 48 -3.78 7.91 22.03
CA TYR A 48 -2.49 8.33 22.61
C TYR A 48 -2.41 9.85 22.81
N LEU A 49 -2.76 10.65 21.79
CA LEU A 49 -2.73 12.11 21.93
C LEU A 49 -3.77 12.64 22.92
N LYS A 50 -4.77 11.83 23.27
CA LYS A 50 -5.79 12.19 24.24
C LYS A 50 -5.36 11.82 25.65
N THR A 51 -4.75 10.65 25.84
CA THR A 51 -4.26 10.15 27.13
C THR A 51 -3.04 10.90 27.64
N ASP A 52 -2.18 11.40 26.75
CA ASP A 52 -0.91 12.06 27.10
C ASP A 52 -0.87 13.53 26.68
N GLY A 53 -2.00 14.05 26.19
CA GLY A 53 -2.15 15.38 25.57
C GLY A 53 -1.70 16.55 26.45
N ASP A 54 -1.82 16.44 27.77
CA ASP A 54 -1.48 17.52 28.69
C ASP A 54 0.04 17.76 28.83
N VAL A 55 0.86 16.73 28.60
CA VAL A 55 2.32 16.85 28.53
C VAL A 55 2.78 17.10 27.10
N VAL A 56 2.21 16.37 26.13
CA VAL A 56 2.69 16.40 24.73
C VAL A 56 2.10 17.55 23.90
N ASP A 57 0.98 18.16 24.30
CA ASP A 57 0.40 19.33 23.60
C ASP A 57 0.59 20.66 24.37
N ASP A 58 1.34 20.71 25.50
CA ASP A 58 1.66 21.99 26.17
C ASP A 58 2.82 22.73 25.46
N PRO A 59 2.58 23.91 24.85
CA PRO A 59 3.61 24.67 24.16
C PRO A 59 4.70 25.21 25.09
N ARG A 60 4.40 25.44 26.38
CA ARG A 60 5.37 25.93 27.37
C ARG A 60 6.36 24.83 27.75
N ILE A 61 5.89 23.59 27.92
CA ILE A 61 6.76 22.43 28.15
C ILE A 61 7.68 22.26 26.93
N THR A 62 7.08 22.17 25.74
CA THR A 62 7.82 22.03 24.48
C THR A 62 8.86 23.14 24.30
N GLY A 63 8.51 24.39 24.57
CA GLY A 63 9.42 25.52 24.47
C GLY A 63 10.62 25.43 25.40
N ARG A 64 10.41 25.02 26.67
CA ARG A 64 11.50 24.80 27.66
C ARG A 64 12.40 23.63 27.28
N GLU A 65 11.83 22.55 26.76
CA GLU A 65 12.61 21.40 26.27
C GLU A 65 13.52 21.83 25.11
N ILE A 66 12.98 22.57 24.12
CA ILE A 66 13.78 23.07 23.00
C ILE A 66 14.86 24.07 23.46
N ASP A 67 14.59 24.95 24.42
CA ASP A 67 15.62 25.84 24.99
C ASP A 67 16.79 25.04 25.57
N ARG A 68 16.47 23.95 26.28
CA ARG A 68 17.48 23.11 26.92
C ARG A 68 18.25 22.30 25.88
N ILE A 69 17.57 21.69 24.91
CA ILE A 69 18.18 20.94 23.80
C ILE A 69 19.13 21.83 23.01
N ALA A 70 18.68 23.03 22.62
CA ALA A 70 19.49 23.99 21.87
C ALA A 70 20.75 24.41 22.65
N ARG A 71 20.62 24.60 23.98
CA ARG A 71 21.75 24.94 24.86
C ARG A 71 22.74 23.79 25.00
N VAL A 72 22.28 22.58 25.30
CA VAL A 72 23.13 21.41 25.55
C VAL A 72 23.88 21.00 24.29
N LEU A 73 23.24 21.07 23.13
CA LEU A 73 23.87 20.74 21.85
C LEU A 73 24.64 21.90 21.23
N HIS A 74 24.53 23.12 21.77
CA HIS A 74 25.01 24.34 21.11
C HIS A 74 24.51 24.48 19.66
N LEU A 75 23.21 24.22 19.48
CA LEU A 75 22.57 24.08 18.17
C LEU A 75 22.62 25.38 17.37
N GLN A 76 23.05 25.29 16.10
CA GLN A 76 23.12 26.43 15.18
C GLN A 76 21.99 26.39 14.14
N PRO A 77 21.41 27.53 13.73
CA PRO A 77 20.29 27.55 12.78
C PRO A 77 20.54 26.88 11.43
N HIS A 78 21.81 26.89 10.96
CA HIS A 78 22.20 26.31 9.67
C HIS A 78 22.38 24.79 9.71
N GLU A 79 22.47 24.20 10.91
CA GLU A 79 22.66 22.76 11.08
C GLU A 79 21.40 22.02 10.67
N LYS A 80 21.57 20.92 9.95
CA LYS A 80 20.47 20.08 9.53
C LYS A 80 20.11 19.11 10.66
N VAL A 81 18.91 19.28 11.22
CA VAL A 81 18.40 18.54 12.37
C VAL A 81 17.34 17.54 11.92
N LEU A 82 17.47 16.28 12.35
CA LEU A 82 16.41 15.29 12.26
C LEU A 82 15.80 15.09 13.65
N ASP A 83 14.49 15.30 13.76
CA ASP A 83 13.68 14.84 14.89
C ASP A 83 13.15 13.44 14.56
N LEU A 84 13.75 12.43 15.17
CA LEU A 84 13.46 11.02 14.92
C LEU A 84 12.46 10.51 15.97
N CYS A 85 11.44 9.79 15.52
CA CYS A 85 10.24 9.46 16.30
C CYS A 85 9.50 10.74 16.71
N CYS A 86 9.31 11.67 15.77
CA CYS A 86 8.82 13.02 16.08
C CYS A 86 7.34 13.09 16.50
N GLY A 87 6.59 11.99 16.42
CA GLY A 87 5.16 11.95 16.67
C GLY A 87 4.40 13.01 15.86
N GLN A 88 3.54 13.78 16.53
CA GLN A 88 2.78 14.90 15.96
C GLN A 88 3.62 16.15 15.70
N GLY A 89 4.94 16.08 15.86
CA GLY A 89 5.91 17.08 15.45
C GLY A 89 6.06 18.27 16.40
N ARG A 90 5.66 18.15 17.68
CA ARG A 90 5.66 19.29 18.63
C ARG A 90 7.03 19.97 18.71
N HIS A 91 8.11 19.19 18.80
CA HIS A 91 9.49 19.68 18.84
C HIS A 91 9.97 20.16 17.47
N THR A 92 9.73 19.38 16.42
CA THR A 92 10.10 19.76 15.04
C THR A 92 9.50 21.11 14.64
N LEU A 93 8.22 21.33 14.93
CA LEU A 93 7.50 22.57 14.64
C LEU A 93 8.09 23.74 15.44
N GLU A 94 8.36 23.53 16.73
CA GLU A 94 8.95 24.56 17.58
C GLU A 94 10.36 24.97 17.15
N LEU A 95 11.20 23.99 16.77
CA LEU A 95 12.50 24.26 16.16
C LEU A 95 12.38 25.12 14.89
N ALA A 96 11.41 24.80 14.03
CA ALA A 96 11.17 25.55 12.80
C ALA A 96 10.65 26.97 13.05
N ARG A 97 9.77 27.17 14.04
CA ARG A 97 9.34 28.52 14.46
C ARG A 97 10.51 29.40 14.88
N ARG A 98 11.55 28.80 15.44
CA ARG A 98 12.80 29.46 15.86
C ARG A 98 13.85 29.59 14.75
N GLY A 99 13.54 29.15 13.54
CA GLY A 99 14.41 29.27 12.37
C GLY A 99 15.46 28.17 12.21
N TYR A 100 15.36 27.08 12.97
CA TYR A 100 16.24 25.91 12.75
C TYR A 100 15.81 25.10 11.52
N ASN A 101 16.79 24.52 10.83
CA ASN A 101 16.56 23.61 9.71
C ASN A 101 16.25 22.18 10.21
N ALA A 102 14.99 21.98 10.62
CA ALA A 102 14.49 20.72 11.16
C ALA A 102 13.60 19.93 10.18
N GLU A 103 13.73 18.61 10.20
CA GLU A 103 12.87 17.64 9.51
C GLU A 103 12.42 16.57 10.53
N GLY A 104 11.17 16.13 10.46
CA GLY A 104 10.62 15.11 11.35
C GLY A 104 10.41 13.77 10.66
N LEU A 105 10.71 12.67 11.35
CA LEU A 105 10.37 11.31 10.90
C LEU A 105 9.69 10.54 12.03
N ASP A 106 8.57 9.89 11.71
CA ASP A 106 7.84 9.01 12.64
C ASP A 106 7.20 7.86 11.87
N GLN A 107 6.90 6.76 12.53
CA GLN A 107 6.23 5.61 11.90
C GLN A 107 4.71 5.74 11.85
N SER A 108 4.12 6.54 12.75
CA SER A 108 2.67 6.68 12.84
C SER A 108 2.15 7.58 11.74
N HIS A 109 1.41 6.98 10.81
CA HIS A 109 0.70 7.71 9.77
C HIS A 109 -0.18 8.82 10.35
N TYR A 110 -0.98 8.49 11.38
CA TYR A 110 -1.90 9.43 12.01
C TYR A 110 -1.17 10.65 12.58
N LEU A 111 -0.06 10.45 13.30
CA LEU A 111 0.71 11.52 13.90
C LEU A 111 1.39 12.40 12.85
N ILE A 112 1.97 11.80 11.80
CA ILE A 112 2.60 12.53 10.69
C ILE A 112 1.58 13.38 9.92
N GLN A 113 0.36 12.90 9.69
CA GLN A 113 -0.68 13.71 9.04
C GLN A 113 -1.06 14.93 9.90
N ARG A 114 -1.16 14.75 11.23
CA ARG A 114 -1.41 15.86 12.16
C ARG A 114 -0.25 16.87 12.12
N ALA A 115 1.00 16.41 12.15
CA ALA A 115 2.18 17.26 12.06
C ALA A 115 2.21 18.10 10.76
N ARG A 116 1.93 17.46 9.62
CA ARG A 116 1.84 18.13 8.30
C ARG A 116 0.71 19.16 8.25
N SER A 117 -0.46 18.82 8.79
CA SER A 117 -1.60 19.73 8.86
C SER A 117 -1.27 21.00 9.66
N THR A 118 -0.65 20.83 10.83
CA THR A 118 -0.20 21.96 11.67
C THR A 118 0.86 22.81 10.96
N ALA A 119 1.88 22.19 10.37
CA ALA A 119 2.91 22.91 9.61
C ALA A 119 2.33 23.74 8.47
N LYS A 120 1.37 23.18 7.72
CA LYS A 120 0.67 23.86 6.63
C LYS A 120 -0.17 25.03 7.15
N LYS A 121 -0.90 24.83 8.25
CA LYS A 121 -1.72 25.87 8.89
C LYS A 121 -0.88 27.06 9.36
N GLU A 122 0.33 26.80 9.85
CA GLU A 122 1.25 27.82 10.35
C GLU A 122 2.21 28.37 9.28
N GLY A 123 2.21 27.81 8.07
CA GLY A 123 3.11 28.23 6.99
C GLY A 123 4.59 27.91 7.24
N LEU A 124 4.89 26.90 8.07
CA LEU A 124 6.25 26.54 8.44
C LEU A 124 6.92 25.69 7.34
N PRO A 125 8.19 25.98 6.97
CA PRO A 125 8.91 25.27 5.90
C PRO A 125 9.50 23.93 6.39
N VAL A 126 8.70 23.09 7.03
CA VAL A 126 9.12 21.82 7.63
C VAL A 126 8.70 20.63 6.78
N ARG A 127 9.55 19.61 6.73
CA ARG A 127 9.22 18.33 6.10
C ARG A 127 8.99 17.27 7.17
N PHE A 128 7.93 16.49 6.98
CA PHE A 128 7.61 15.33 7.80
C PHE A 128 7.54 14.08 6.92
N ARG A 129 8.20 13.00 7.35
CA ARG A 129 8.22 11.71 6.64
C ARG A 129 7.72 10.58 7.53
N GLU A 130 7.03 9.66 6.90
CA GLU A 130 6.70 8.38 7.53
C GLU A 130 7.86 7.41 7.31
N GLY A 131 8.30 6.69 8.36
CA GLY A 131 9.37 5.69 8.22
C GLY A 131 9.72 4.96 9.51
N ASP A 132 10.41 3.83 9.35
CA ASP A 132 10.91 2.99 10.46
C ASP A 132 12.30 3.48 10.90
N ALA A 133 12.47 3.74 12.20
CA ALA A 133 13.73 4.22 12.78
C ALA A 133 14.91 3.25 12.59
N ARG A 134 14.63 1.96 12.34
CA ARG A 134 15.62 0.90 12.10
C ARG A 134 16.09 0.81 10.65
N ARG A 135 15.48 1.59 9.75
CA ARG A 135 15.85 1.69 8.32
C ARG A 135 15.52 3.08 7.79
N LEU A 136 16.42 4.03 8.04
CA LEU A 136 16.16 5.43 7.77
C LEU A 136 16.26 5.75 6.26
N PRO A 137 15.26 6.41 5.65
CA PRO A 137 15.21 6.73 4.22
C PRO A 137 16.10 7.94 3.85
N TYR A 138 17.25 8.07 4.51
CA TYR A 138 18.19 9.17 4.34
C TYR A 138 19.54 8.66 3.87
N ARG A 139 20.25 9.51 3.10
CA ARG A 139 21.61 9.20 2.67
C ARG A 139 22.56 9.21 3.87
N THR A 140 23.64 8.45 3.76
CA THR A 140 24.76 8.51 4.70
C THR A 140 25.31 9.95 4.76
N ASP A 141 25.77 10.38 5.94
CA ASP A 141 26.39 11.71 6.17
C ASP A 141 25.50 12.92 5.78
N THR A 142 24.21 12.85 6.10
CA THR A 142 23.22 13.90 5.76
C THR A 142 23.00 14.93 6.87
N TYR A 143 22.91 14.50 8.13
CA TYR A 143 22.46 15.33 9.25
C TYR A 143 23.61 15.74 10.17
N ASP A 144 23.54 16.96 10.69
CA ASP A 144 24.48 17.46 11.70
C ASP A 144 24.05 17.01 13.11
N VAL A 145 22.74 16.93 13.33
CA VAL A 145 22.13 16.56 14.61
C VAL A 145 20.95 15.61 14.39
N VAL A 146 20.85 14.56 15.20
CA VAL A 146 19.65 13.71 15.31
C VAL A 146 19.14 13.78 16.75
N LEU A 147 17.86 14.04 16.93
CA LEU A 147 17.17 14.09 18.21
C LEU A 147 16.23 12.88 18.28
N VAL A 148 16.21 12.18 19.41
CA VAL A 148 15.19 11.19 19.74
C VAL A 148 14.55 11.65 21.03
N LEU A 149 13.36 12.26 20.92
CA LEU A 149 12.72 13.02 21.99
C LEU A 149 11.48 12.33 22.54
N GLY A 150 11.06 12.74 23.74
CA GLY A 150 9.79 12.30 24.32
C GLY A 150 9.78 10.83 24.73
N ASN A 151 10.93 10.30 25.16
CA ASN A 151 11.05 8.92 25.59
C ASN A 151 10.68 7.90 24.49
N SER A 152 11.25 8.10 23.30
CA SER A 152 10.93 7.33 22.08
C SER A 152 11.99 6.27 21.72
N PHE A 153 12.74 5.77 22.70
CA PHE A 153 13.82 4.80 22.50
C PHE A 153 13.72 3.67 23.54
N GLY A 154 13.80 2.41 23.10
CA GLY A 154 13.65 1.24 23.98
C GLY A 154 12.34 0.46 23.81
N TYR A 155 11.61 0.64 22.70
CA TYR A 155 10.29 0.04 22.50
C TYR A 155 10.30 -1.41 21.98
N PHE A 156 11.46 -1.91 21.56
CA PHE A 156 11.58 -3.23 20.96
C PHE A 156 11.86 -4.29 22.01
N ASP A 157 11.53 -5.55 21.72
CA ASP A 157 11.79 -6.66 22.64
C ASP A 157 13.28 -6.97 22.84
N SER A 158 14.14 -6.54 21.91
CA SER A 158 15.56 -6.84 21.95
C SER A 158 16.45 -5.60 21.83
N VAL A 159 17.55 -5.62 22.58
CA VAL A 159 18.58 -4.57 22.58
C VAL A 159 19.27 -4.47 21.22
N GLU A 160 19.26 -5.54 20.41
CA GLU A 160 19.77 -5.54 19.04
C GLU A 160 19.00 -4.59 18.12
N GLU A 161 17.68 -4.47 18.30
CA GLU A 161 16.84 -3.57 17.51
C GLU A 161 17.09 -2.11 17.91
N ASP A 162 17.27 -1.84 19.20
CA ASP A 162 17.69 -0.52 19.72
C ASP A 162 19.09 -0.15 19.18
N LEU A 163 20.03 -1.11 19.15
CA LEU A 163 21.35 -0.93 18.56
C LEU A 163 21.27 -0.64 17.05
N ARG A 164 20.32 -1.24 16.35
CA ARG A 164 20.09 -1.01 14.91
C ARG A 164 19.62 0.41 14.64
N ILE A 165 18.78 0.98 15.50
CA ILE A 165 18.39 2.40 15.44
C ILE A 165 19.65 3.28 15.58
N LEU A 166 20.45 3.06 16.62
CA LEU A 166 21.67 3.83 16.83
C LEU A 166 22.67 3.69 15.67
N THR A 167 22.76 2.51 15.06
CA THR A 167 23.59 2.26 13.88
C THR A 167 23.10 3.05 12.67
N GLU A 168 21.79 3.11 12.44
CA GLU A 168 21.19 3.94 11.38
C GLU A 168 21.39 5.44 11.65
N ILE A 169 21.22 5.90 12.89
CA ILE A 169 21.53 7.27 13.31
C ILE A 169 23.00 7.58 12.99
N ARG A 170 23.93 6.70 13.39
CA ARG A 170 25.36 6.86 13.08
C ARG A 170 25.62 6.93 11.58
N ARG A 171 24.91 6.14 10.77
CA ARG A 171 25.04 6.16 9.30
C ARG A 171 24.66 7.52 8.74
N ILE A 172 23.52 8.07 9.14
CA ILE A 172 22.99 9.31 8.56
C ILE A 172 23.62 10.59 9.12
N LEU A 173 24.26 10.53 10.30
CA LEU A 173 25.02 11.65 10.84
C LEU A 173 26.28 11.91 10.02
N LYS A 174 26.64 13.17 9.82
CA LYS A 174 27.95 13.56 9.27
C LYS A 174 29.09 13.19 10.24
N PRO A 175 30.35 13.16 9.78
CA PRO A 175 31.50 13.22 10.69
C PRO A 175 31.34 14.32 11.73
N TRP A 176 31.57 14.00 13.00
CA TRP A 176 31.36 14.88 14.16
C TRP A 176 29.90 15.27 14.43
N GLY A 177 28.94 14.65 13.75
CA GLY A 177 27.52 14.81 14.02
C GLY A 177 27.15 14.37 15.44
N ARG A 178 26.12 15.00 16.00
CA ARG A 178 25.68 14.78 17.38
C ARG A 178 24.33 14.06 17.42
N VAL A 179 24.13 13.24 18.45
CA VAL A 179 22.84 12.68 18.81
C VAL A 179 22.45 13.17 20.20
N LEU A 180 21.17 13.41 20.39
CA LEU A 180 20.57 13.58 21.72
C LEU A 180 19.44 12.57 21.87
N LEU A 181 19.52 11.77 22.92
CA LEU A 181 18.47 10.85 23.34
C LEU A 181 17.82 11.40 24.61
N ASP A 182 16.51 11.31 24.66
CA ASP A 182 15.68 11.66 25.79
C ASP A 182 14.94 10.38 26.20
N VAL A 183 15.40 9.78 27.29
CA VAL A 183 14.98 8.43 27.72
C VAL A 183 14.61 8.45 29.20
N ALA A 184 13.72 7.56 29.60
CA ALA A 184 13.32 7.42 30.98
C ALA A 184 14.50 6.96 31.86
N ASP A 185 14.51 7.42 33.12
CA ASP A 185 15.48 6.99 34.10
C ASP A 185 15.14 5.57 34.59
N GLY A 186 15.77 4.57 33.98
CA GLY A 186 15.49 3.17 34.26
C GLY A 186 15.75 2.73 35.69
N GLU A 187 16.76 3.32 36.37
CA GLU A 187 17.03 3.01 37.78
C GLU A 187 15.95 3.57 38.68
N TYR A 188 15.59 4.84 38.46
CA TYR A 188 14.52 5.50 39.21
C TYR A 188 13.19 4.78 39.03
N LEU A 189 12.82 4.48 37.78
CA LEU A 189 11.53 3.87 37.48
C LEU A 189 11.36 2.49 38.11
N LYS A 190 12.40 1.64 38.14
CA LYS A 190 12.32 0.32 38.79
C LYS A 190 11.87 0.38 40.24
N GLU A 191 12.23 1.46 40.94
CA GLU A 191 11.93 1.65 42.36
C GLU A 191 10.67 2.48 42.61
N HIS A 192 10.29 3.38 41.68
CA HIS A 192 9.30 4.44 41.94
C HIS A 192 8.04 4.36 41.06
N PHE A 193 7.96 3.48 40.07
CA PHE A 193 6.78 3.39 39.22
C PHE A 193 5.51 3.10 40.05
N GLN A 194 4.39 3.73 39.69
CA GLN A 194 3.10 3.40 40.29
C GLN A 194 2.53 2.14 39.63
N PRO A 195 2.32 1.03 40.38
CA PRO A 195 1.81 -0.21 39.79
C PRO A 195 0.39 -0.10 39.25
N ARG A 196 -0.39 0.84 39.79
CA ARG A 196 -1.71 1.16 39.29
C ARG A 196 -2.03 2.63 39.52
N SER A 197 -2.49 3.30 38.48
CA SER A 197 -2.96 4.69 38.54
C SER A 197 -4.25 4.87 37.73
N TRP A 198 -5.00 5.92 38.06
CA TRP A 198 -6.24 6.29 37.39
C TRP A 198 -6.23 7.78 37.10
N GLU A 199 -6.67 8.15 35.90
CA GLU A 199 -6.67 9.54 35.47
C GLU A 199 -7.89 9.85 34.62
N TRP A 200 -8.53 10.99 34.88
CA TRP A 200 -9.55 11.54 33.99
C TRP A 200 -8.89 12.24 32.81
N ILE A 201 -9.17 11.74 31.61
CA ILE A 201 -8.73 12.33 30.35
C ILE A 201 -9.56 13.59 30.05
N ASP A 202 -10.88 13.49 30.21
CA ASP A 202 -11.85 14.57 30.10
C ASP A 202 -13.11 14.24 30.93
N ASP A 203 -14.18 15.03 30.80
CA ASP A 203 -15.42 14.86 31.56
C ASP A 203 -16.15 13.53 31.31
N THR A 204 -15.78 12.81 30.24
CA THR A 204 -16.47 11.59 29.78
C THR A 204 -15.58 10.36 29.77
N MET A 205 -14.26 10.50 29.90
CA MET A 205 -13.33 9.39 29.77
C MET A 205 -12.23 9.42 30.81
N PHE A 206 -11.85 8.22 31.27
CA PHE A 206 -10.74 8.00 32.19
C PHE A 206 -9.90 6.81 31.75
N VAL A 207 -8.64 6.79 32.16
CA VAL A 207 -7.69 5.72 31.89
C VAL A 207 -7.23 5.09 33.19
N CYS A 208 -7.24 3.76 33.22
CA CYS A 208 -6.52 2.96 34.22
C CYS A 208 -5.18 2.55 33.61
N ARG A 209 -4.08 2.84 34.31
CA ARG A 209 -2.76 2.34 33.93
C ARG A 209 -2.33 1.30 34.94
N GLU A 210 -2.00 0.10 34.49
CA GLU A 210 -1.39 -0.95 35.30
C GLU A 210 0.05 -1.16 34.83
N ARG A 211 0.99 -1.31 35.75
CA ARG A 211 2.41 -1.48 35.41
C ARG A 211 3.06 -2.58 36.23
N SER A 212 3.99 -3.29 35.62
CA SER A 212 4.84 -4.29 36.26
C SER A 212 6.21 -4.35 35.56
N LEU A 213 7.23 -4.79 36.28
CA LEU A 213 8.51 -5.13 35.64
C LEU A 213 8.36 -6.43 34.84
N SER A 214 9.14 -6.57 33.76
CA SER A 214 9.34 -7.86 33.09
C SER A 214 10.05 -8.86 34.01
N PHE A 215 10.00 -10.15 33.65
CA PHE A 215 10.63 -11.22 34.44
C PHE A 215 12.13 -11.01 34.73
N ASP A 216 12.84 -10.33 33.84
CA ASP A 216 14.27 -10.01 33.94
C ASP A 216 14.57 -8.60 34.48
N ASP A 217 13.54 -7.89 34.94
CA ASP A 217 13.58 -6.50 35.41
C ASP A 217 14.21 -5.51 34.40
N GLN A 218 14.26 -5.85 33.10
CA GLN A 218 14.84 -4.98 32.07
C GLN A 218 13.81 -4.07 31.41
N ARG A 219 12.51 -4.35 31.54
CA ARG A 219 11.44 -3.58 30.90
C ARG A 219 10.36 -3.21 31.89
N LEU A 220 9.75 -2.04 31.70
CA LEU A 220 8.47 -1.72 32.32
C LEU A 220 7.35 -2.09 31.36
N ILE A 221 6.51 -3.02 31.79
CA ILE A 221 5.30 -3.42 31.09
C ILE A 221 4.16 -2.55 31.58
N SER A 222 3.42 -1.97 30.65
CA SER A 222 2.27 -1.12 30.95
C SER A 222 1.03 -1.61 30.21
N ARG A 223 -0.11 -1.53 30.89
CA ARG A 223 -1.45 -1.75 30.33
C ARG A 223 -2.29 -0.51 30.52
N GLU A 224 -2.90 -0.04 29.46
CA GLU A 224 -3.85 1.07 29.47
C GLU A 224 -5.26 0.58 29.16
N VAL A 225 -6.18 0.79 30.12
CA VAL A 225 -7.61 0.56 29.96
C VAL A 225 -8.33 1.90 29.91
N ILE A 226 -8.67 2.35 28.72
CA ILE A 226 -9.37 3.61 28.48
C ILE A 226 -10.88 3.33 28.50
N THR A 227 -11.60 3.99 29.39
CA THR A 227 -13.04 3.81 29.60
C THR A 227 -13.77 5.12 29.38
N ASP A 228 -14.83 5.07 28.58
CA ASP A 228 -15.81 6.15 28.41
C ASP A 228 -17.02 5.83 29.29
N VAL A 229 -17.51 6.81 30.05
CA VAL A 229 -18.57 6.62 31.05
C VAL A 229 -19.90 6.17 30.44
N GLU A 230 -20.14 6.43 29.15
CA GLU A 230 -21.34 6.01 28.43
C GLU A 230 -21.10 4.75 27.60
N LYS A 231 -19.92 4.63 26.98
CA LYS A 231 -19.62 3.56 26.00
C LYS A 231 -18.88 2.37 26.60
N GLY A 232 -18.43 2.45 27.85
CA GLY A 232 -17.61 1.44 28.49
C GLY A 232 -16.16 1.45 27.98
N VAL A 233 -15.50 0.28 27.97
CA VAL A 233 -14.08 0.18 27.60
C VAL A 233 -13.88 0.49 26.12
N VAL A 234 -13.20 1.61 25.85
CA VAL A 234 -12.85 2.09 24.51
C VAL A 234 -11.57 1.42 24.02
N ALA A 235 -10.61 1.19 24.90
CA ALA A 235 -9.35 0.52 24.58
C ALA A 235 -8.80 -0.26 25.79
N ASP A 236 -8.13 -1.37 25.51
CA ASP A 236 -7.39 -2.21 26.45
C ASP A 236 -6.09 -2.61 25.74
N GLN A 237 -5.00 -1.92 26.04
CA GLN A 237 -3.76 -1.93 25.26
C GLN A 237 -2.56 -2.18 26.14
N PHE A 238 -1.56 -2.89 25.61
CA PHE A 238 -0.33 -3.26 26.31
C PHE A 238 0.88 -2.74 25.55
N TYR A 239 1.86 -2.25 26.28
CA TYR A 239 3.12 -1.75 25.74
C TYR A 239 4.25 -1.99 26.74
N ALA A 240 5.49 -1.94 26.26
CA ALA A 240 6.66 -2.20 27.06
C ALA A 240 7.82 -1.30 26.64
N GLU A 241 8.67 -0.94 27.59
CA GLU A 241 9.85 -0.14 27.30
C GLU A 241 11.05 -0.60 28.13
N HIS A 242 12.22 -0.66 27.48
CA HIS A 242 13.49 -0.96 28.13
C HIS A 242 13.88 0.13 29.13
N LEU A 243 14.17 -0.31 30.36
CA LEU A 243 14.66 0.50 31.46
C LEU A 243 16.19 0.54 31.44
N TYR A 244 16.73 1.45 30.64
CA TYR A 244 18.18 1.63 30.54
C TYR A 244 18.75 2.36 31.77
N THR A 245 19.77 1.77 32.40
CA THR A 245 20.64 2.50 33.34
C THR A 245 21.63 3.39 32.56
N PRO A 246 22.20 4.44 33.17
CA PRO A 246 23.22 5.25 32.53
C PRO A 246 24.40 4.42 31.98
N GLU A 247 24.85 3.40 32.70
CA GLU A 247 25.94 2.51 32.27
C GLU A 247 25.52 1.62 31.10
N ALA A 248 24.30 1.08 31.12
CA ALA A 248 23.78 0.25 30.04
C ALA A 248 23.64 1.05 28.74
N LEU A 249 23.08 2.25 28.82
CA LEU A 249 22.93 3.14 27.67
C LEU A 249 24.28 3.63 27.14
N ARG A 250 25.23 3.93 28.04
CA ARG A 250 26.61 4.26 27.64
C ARG A 250 27.25 3.14 26.84
N ARG A 251 27.18 1.89 27.32
CA ARG A 251 27.70 0.72 26.60
C ARG A 251 27.04 0.54 25.23
N LEU A 252 25.73 0.77 25.16
CA LEU A 252 24.98 0.65 23.90
C LEU A 252 25.41 1.69 22.86
N LEU A 253 25.55 2.95 23.29
CA LEU A 253 26.07 4.05 22.46
C LEU A 253 27.51 3.80 22.00
N GLU A 254 28.39 3.32 22.88
CA GLU A 254 29.77 2.95 22.55
C GLU A 254 29.81 1.81 21.53
N LYS A 255 28.98 0.77 21.71
CA LYS A 255 28.84 -0.34 20.75
C LYS A 255 28.33 0.12 19.39
N ALA A 256 27.44 1.12 19.35
CA ALA A 256 27.01 1.77 18.12
C ALA A 256 28.06 2.70 17.51
N GLY A 257 29.19 2.95 18.17
CA GLY A 257 30.28 3.78 17.66
C GLY A 257 30.17 5.27 17.97
N PHE A 258 29.42 5.64 19.02
CA PHE A 258 29.38 6.99 19.57
C PHE A 258 30.46 7.20 20.64
N SER A 259 30.84 8.46 20.84
CA SER A 259 31.84 8.87 21.83
C SER A 259 31.45 10.20 22.47
N GLY A 260 32.14 10.61 23.54
CA GLY A 260 31.83 11.86 24.25
C GLY A 260 30.47 11.85 24.94
N ILE A 261 30.06 10.69 25.46
CA ILE A 261 28.73 10.49 26.04
C ILE A 261 28.60 11.25 27.37
N ALA A 262 27.66 12.19 27.42
CA ALA A 262 27.34 13.00 28.59
C ALA A 262 25.85 12.86 28.96
N PHE A 263 25.58 12.80 30.26
CA PHE A 263 24.24 12.68 30.83
C PHE A 263 23.83 14.00 31.49
N HIS A 264 22.59 14.40 31.28
CA HIS A 264 22.00 15.61 31.83
C HIS A 264 20.59 15.28 32.36
N GLU A 265 20.28 15.66 33.60
CA GLU A 265 18.96 15.34 34.19
C GLU A 265 17.89 16.35 33.79
N ILE A 266 16.74 15.90 33.28
CA ILE A 266 15.57 16.75 33.06
C ILE A 266 14.39 16.22 33.88
N ALA A 267 13.77 17.10 34.68
CA ALA A 267 12.52 16.82 35.35
C ALA A 267 11.37 17.43 34.53
N THR A 268 10.29 16.69 34.34
CA THR A 268 9.09 17.18 33.68
C THR A 268 8.16 17.80 34.73
N GLU A 269 7.91 19.10 34.66
CA GLU A 269 6.95 19.78 35.54
C GLU A 269 5.55 19.77 34.90
N SER A 270 4.63 18.96 35.43
CA SER A 270 3.20 19.02 35.08
C SER A 270 2.43 19.93 36.03
N GLN A 271 1.37 20.56 35.50
CA GLN A 271 0.46 21.41 36.28
C GLN A 271 -0.63 20.64 37.01
N ARG A 272 -0.79 19.34 36.71
CA ARG A 272 -1.70 18.42 37.39
C ARG A 272 -0.87 17.48 38.25
N ASN A 273 -1.29 17.26 39.50
CA ASN A 273 -0.66 16.34 40.44
C ASN A 273 -0.97 14.87 40.07
N GLN A 274 -0.58 14.47 38.86
CA GLN A 274 -0.92 13.19 38.21
C GLN A 274 0.31 12.29 38.04
N ASP A 275 0.07 11.02 37.74
CA ASP A 275 1.10 10.04 37.42
C ASP A 275 1.73 10.35 36.05
N LEU A 276 2.99 10.81 36.07
CA LEU A 276 3.76 11.13 34.85
C LEU A 276 4.39 9.90 34.20
N GLY A 277 4.27 8.72 34.82
CA GLY A 277 4.81 7.46 34.32
C GLY A 277 6.26 7.61 33.86
N MET A 278 6.53 7.20 32.62
CA MET A 278 7.88 7.21 32.04
C MET A 278 8.45 8.61 31.80
N MET A 279 7.62 9.66 31.91
CA MET A 279 8.03 11.05 31.74
C MET A 279 8.41 11.73 33.06
N GLU A 280 8.21 11.06 34.20
CA GLU A 280 8.47 11.61 35.55
C GLU A 280 9.94 12.04 35.71
N ARG A 281 10.87 11.13 35.41
CA ARG A 281 12.31 11.39 35.45
C ARG A 281 12.99 10.83 34.21
N ARG A 282 13.75 11.68 33.52
CA ARG A 282 14.40 11.35 32.25
C ARG A 282 15.87 11.77 32.23
N HIS A 283 16.66 10.98 31.51
CA HIS A 283 18.03 11.29 31.12
C HIS A 283 18.05 11.91 29.74
N ILE A 284 18.62 13.10 29.63
CA ILE A 284 19.06 13.67 28.36
C ILE A 284 20.50 13.23 28.15
N VAL A 285 20.73 12.42 27.13
CA VAL A 285 22.04 11.88 26.80
C VAL A 285 22.51 12.47 25.50
N THR A 286 23.69 13.08 25.51
CA THR A 286 24.33 13.56 24.28
C THR A 286 25.56 12.74 23.95
N ALA A 287 25.79 12.53 22.66
CA ALA A 287 27.00 11.90 22.15
C ALA A 287 27.33 12.40 20.74
N HIS A 288 28.55 12.16 20.27
CA HIS A 288 28.97 12.48 18.90
C HIS A 288 29.61 11.29 18.20
N VAL A 289 29.51 11.25 16.87
CA VAL A 289 30.16 10.24 16.05
C VAL A 289 31.52 10.72 15.58
N ARG A 290 32.57 9.95 15.85
CA ARG A 290 33.90 10.12 15.25
C ARG A 290 34.08 9.11 14.12
N LYS A 291 33.84 9.56 12.89
CA LYS A 291 34.04 8.75 11.68
C LYS A 291 34.57 9.63 10.56
N GLU A 292 35.25 9.02 9.61
CA GLU A 292 35.58 9.68 8.34
C GLU A 292 34.33 9.87 7.49
N TRP A 293 34.38 10.85 6.57
CA TRP A 293 33.37 10.96 5.53
C TRP A 293 33.29 9.65 4.76
N SER A 294 32.07 9.16 4.53
CA SER A 294 31.89 7.97 3.71
C SER A 294 32.42 8.25 2.31
N ALA A 295 33.25 7.34 1.80
CA ALA A 295 33.84 7.49 0.47
C ALA A 295 32.73 7.86 -0.51
N THR A 296 32.89 9.02 -1.15
CA THR A 296 31.99 9.48 -2.18
C THR A 296 32.13 8.46 -3.29
N LYS A 297 31.25 7.46 -3.35
CA LYS A 297 31.13 6.63 -4.54
C LYS A 297 30.65 7.57 -5.63
N THR A 298 31.59 8.18 -6.35
CA THR A 298 31.45 8.58 -7.74
C THR A 298 31.32 7.28 -8.56
N LYS A 299 30.30 6.47 -8.27
CA LYS A 299 29.64 5.76 -9.35
C LYS A 299 29.10 6.88 -10.24
N GLY A 300 29.35 6.79 -11.54
CA GLY A 300 28.67 7.63 -12.52
C GLY A 300 27.21 7.75 -12.10
N ARG A 301 26.73 8.99 -12.03
CA ARG A 301 25.37 9.29 -11.60
C ARG A 301 24.45 8.62 -12.62
N GLU A 302 24.07 7.36 -12.40
CA GLU A 302 22.79 6.86 -12.87
C GLU A 302 21.78 7.78 -12.18
N THR A 303 21.41 8.84 -12.88
CA THR A 303 20.34 9.71 -12.46
C THR A 303 19.12 8.82 -12.31
N ALA A 304 18.65 8.64 -11.08
CA ALA A 304 17.46 7.84 -10.82
C ALA A 304 16.37 8.24 -11.81
N LYS A 305 15.87 7.26 -12.58
CA LYS A 305 14.89 7.48 -13.63
C LYS A 305 13.64 8.08 -13.00
N HIS A 306 13.23 9.22 -13.52
CA HIS A 306 12.03 9.92 -13.08
C HIS A 306 10.82 9.37 -13.82
N VAL A 307 10.02 8.57 -13.12
CA VAL A 307 8.82 7.93 -13.64
C VAL A 307 7.59 8.61 -13.06
N ALA A 308 6.66 9.05 -13.91
CA ALA A 308 5.35 9.48 -13.43
C ALA A 308 4.43 8.26 -13.33
N VAL A 309 3.71 8.08 -12.23
CA VAL A 309 2.73 7.00 -12.05
C VAL A 309 1.34 7.60 -12.22
N LEU A 310 0.57 7.13 -13.20
CA LEU A 310 -0.81 7.57 -13.41
C LEU A 310 -1.79 6.53 -12.86
N LEU A 311 -2.77 6.98 -12.08
CA LEU A 311 -3.83 6.18 -11.46
C LEU A 311 -5.20 6.76 -11.84
N GLY A 312 -6.28 6.01 -11.56
CA GLY A 312 -7.63 6.57 -11.49
C GLY A 312 -7.74 7.76 -10.53
N ASP A 313 -8.84 8.51 -10.65
CA ASP A 313 -9.07 9.75 -9.89
C ASP A 313 -10.00 9.53 -8.71
N PRO A 314 -9.51 9.51 -7.45
CA PRO A 314 -10.35 9.27 -6.28
C PRO A 314 -11.37 10.38 -6.02
N ALA A 315 -11.24 11.55 -6.67
CA ALA A 315 -12.20 12.64 -6.57
C ALA A 315 -13.34 12.55 -7.60
N ARG A 316 -13.32 11.54 -8.48
CA ARG A 316 -14.36 11.30 -9.50
C ARG A 316 -15.21 10.09 -9.12
N PRO A 317 -16.52 10.09 -9.46
CA PRO A 317 -17.35 8.91 -9.31
C PRO A 317 -16.81 7.74 -10.15
N ASP A 318 -16.92 6.53 -9.63
CA ASP A 318 -16.55 5.29 -10.32
C ASP A 318 -17.72 4.31 -10.30
N ALA A 319 -18.39 4.13 -11.44
CA ALA A 319 -19.60 3.31 -11.54
C ALA A 319 -19.37 1.80 -11.35
N LEU A 320 -18.11 1.32 -11.36
CA LEU A 320 -17.79 -0.08 -11.12
C LEU A 320 -17.77 -0.41 -9.62
N LYS A 321 -17.59 0.60 -8.75
CA LYS A 321 -17.49 0.43 -7.31
C LYS A 321 -18.89 0.46 -6.65
N PRO A 322 -19.14 -0.35 -5.60
CA PRO A 322 -20.45 -0.41 -4.92
C PRO A 322 -20.99 0.94 -4.43
N SER A 323 -20.10 1.83 -3.96
CA SER A 323 -20.44 3.16 -3.44
C SER A 323 -20.35 4.27 -4.49
N CYS A 324 -20.08 3.91 -5.75
CA CYS A 324 -19.74 4.82 -6.84
C CYS A 324 -18.53 5.74 -6.54
N ALA A 325 -17.66 5.36 -5.60
CA ALA A 325 -16.53 6.16 -5.16
C ALA A 325 -15.41 5.25 -4.64
N PHE A 326 -14.20 5.80 -4.56
CA PHE A 326 -13.07 5.14 -3.91
C PHE A 326 -13.33 5.02 -2.41
N ASP A 327 -13.00 3.87 -1.84
CA ASP A 327 -13.12 3.60 -0.40
C ASP A 327 -11.77 3.35 0.29
N ASP A 328 -11.82 3.02 1.58
CA ASP A 328 -10.62 2.81 2.39
C ASP A 328 -9.74 1.65 1.87
N ASP A 329 -10.33 0.63 1.26
CA ASP A 329 -9.60 -0.52 0.71
C ASP A 329 -8.86 -0.13 -0.58
N ASP A 330 -9.47 0.75 -1.40
CA ASP A 330 -8.80 1.33 -2.57
C ASP A 330 -7.60 2.19 -2.18
N PHE A 331 -7.76 3.07 -1.18
CA PHE A 331 -6.66 3.90 -0.69
C PHE A 331 -5.55 3.06 -0.06
N TYR A 332 -5.91 2.01 0.68
CA TYR A 332 -4.96 1.05 1.21
C TYR A 332 -4.15 0.37 0.09
N THR A 333 -4.81 -0.04 -0.99
CA THR A 333 -4.17 -0.64 -2.16
C THR A 333 -3.19 0.32 -2.84
N ILE A 334 -3.57 1.59 -3.02
CA ILE A 334 -2.69 2.65 -3.53
C ILE A 334 -1.46 2.81 -2.63
N ASP A 335 -1.63 2.79 -1.31
CA ASP A 335 -0.54 2.96 -0.35
C ASP A 335 0.42 1.77 -0.33
N GLN A 336 -0.08 0.53 -0.48
CA GLN A 336 0.76 -0.65 -0.68
C GLN A 336 1.59 -0.55 -1.97
N MET A 337 0.99 -0.11 -3.08
CA MET A 337 1.71 0.14 -4.34
C MET A 337 2.78 1.22 -4.18
N LYS A 338 2.47 2.35 -3.54
CA LYS A 338 3.45 3.40 -3.25
C LYS A 338 4.59 2.88 -2.38
N ALA A 339 4.29 2.06 -1.38
CA ALA A 339 5.31 1.43 -0.53
C ALA A 339 6.23 0.53 -1.35
N ALA A 340 5.67 -0.33 -2.20
CA ALA A 340 6.43 -1.22 -3.06
C ALA A 340 7.33 -0.47 -4.05
N LEU A 341 6.81 0.56 -4.72
CA LEU A 341 7.62 1.40 -5.62
C LEU A 341 8.77 2.10 -4.91
N ARG A 342 8.61 2.51 -3.64
CA ARG A 342 9.71 3.13 -2.86
C ARG A 342 10.86 2.16 -2.58
N GLU A 343 10.63 0.86 -2.65
CA GLU A 343 11.69 -0.15 -2.48
C GLU A 343 12.58 -0.29 -3.72
N LEU A 344 12.10 0.12 -4.89
CA LEU A 344 12.86 0.04 -6.14
C LEU A 344 13.96 1.11 -6.20
N SER A 345 15.21 0.67 -6.07
CA SER A 345 16.37 1.53 -6.25
C SER A 345 16.54 1.96 -7.70
N GLY A 346 17.01 3.19 -7.94
CA GLY A 346 17.25 3.70 -9.29
C GLY A 346 16.06 4.43 -9.91
N TYR A 347 14.95 4.56 -9.18
CA TYR A 347 13.76 5.28 -9.63
C TYR A 347 13.40 6.43 -8.70
N ARG A 348 12.74 7.44 -9.26
CA ARG A 348 12.05 8.51 -8.54
C ARG A 348 10.63 8.59 -9.10
N PHE A 349 9.62 8.47 -8.25
CA PHE A 349 8.22 8.46 -8.68
C PHE A 349 7.51 9.79 -8.39
N THR A 350 6.69 10.23 -9.33
CA THR A 350 5.70 11.32 -9.15
C THR A 350 4.32 10.78 -9.47
N TYR A 351 3.32 11.00 -8.61
CA TYR A 351 1.99 10.41 -8.77
C TYR A 351 1.02 11.41 -9.38
N LEU A 352 0.28 10.97 -10.40
CA LEU A 352 -0.79 11.68 -11.07
C LEU A 352 -2.08 10.89 -10.87
N PHE A 353 -3.12 11.59 -10.40
CA PHE A 353 -4.45 11.00 -10.21
C PHE A 353 -5.55 12.07 -10.34
N LYS A 354 -5.20 13.33 -10.66
CA LYS A 354 -6.18 14.40 -10.85
C LYS A 354 -6.47 14.56 -12.32
N HIS A 355 -7.56 13.96 -12.79
CA HIS A 355 -7.91 13.94 -14.20
C HIS A 355 -8.30 15.33 -14.73
N GLU A 356 -8.75 16.24 -13.85
CA GLU A 356 -9.04 17.63 -14.22
C GLU A 356 -7.81 18.38 -14.75
N THR A 357 -6.63 18.15 -14.17
CA THR A 357 -5.37 18.84 -14.55
C THR A 357 -4.45 17.98 -15.40
N LEU A 358 -4.81 16.72 -15.66
CA LEU A 358 -3.94 15.72 -16.29
C LEU A 358 -3.31 16.22 -17.59
N ILE A 359 -4.08 16.88 -18.46
CA ILE A 359 -3.57 17.40 -19.74
C ILE A 359 -2.45 18.43 -19.51
N GLN A 360 -2.64 19.36 -18.57
CA GLN A 360 -1.63 20.38 -18.25
C GLN A 360 -0.42 19.76 -17.55
N ASP A 361 -0.64 18.76 -16.70
CA ASP A 361 0.41 18.05 -15.98
C ASP A 361 1.29 17.25 -16.95
N LEU A 362 0.71 16.52 -17.92
CA LEU A 362 1.46 15.83 -18.96
C LEU A 362 2.27 16.80 -19.82
N GLN A 363 1.68 17.93 -20.23
CA GLN A 363 2.40 18.97 -20.96
C GLN A 363 3.61 19.50 -20.17
N ARG A 364 3.47 19.67 -18.84
CA ARG A 364 4.56 20.13 -17.96
C ARG A 364 5.64 19.06 -17.75
N LEU A 365 5.28 17.79 -17.77
CA LEU A 365 6.16 16.65 -17.54
C LEU A 365 6.94 16.23 -18.78
N LYS A 366 6.46 16.56 -19.99
CA LYS A 366 7.18 16.33 -21.24
C LYS A 366 8.63 16.80 -21.16
N GLY A 367 9.57 15.89 -21.42
CA GLY A 367 11.03 16.14 -21.35
C GLY A 367 11.60 16.25 -19.92
N LYS A 368 10.80 16.05 -18.88
CA LYS A 368 11.21 16.06 -17.46
C LYS A 368 11.04 14.72 -16.77
N VAL A 369 10.24 13.82 -17.35
CA VAL A 369 10.13 12.41 -16.96
C VAL A 369 10.77 11.55 -18.04
N ASP A 370 11.30 10.41 -17.65
CA ASP A 370 11.80 9.40 -18.58
C ASP A 370 10.61 8.70 -19.24
N TYR A 371 9.59 8.34 -18.46
CA TYR A 371 8.35 7.72 -18.95
C TYR A 371 7.23 7.73 -17.89
N VAL A 372 6.03 7.29 -18.28
CA VAL A 372 4.86 7.12 -17.41
C VAL A 372 4.64 5.63 -17.10
N PHE A 373 4.56 5.27 -15.82
CA PHE A 373 3.97 4.01 -15.38
C PHE A 373 2.44 4.18 -15.39
N ASN A 374 1.79 3.67 -16.43
CA ASN A 374 0.34 3.67 -16.55
C ASN A 374 -0.28 2.57 -15.69
N LEU A 375 -1.00 2.96 -14.64
CA LEU A 375 -1.78 2.09 -13.76
C LEU A 375 -3.23 2.59 -13.66
N CYS A 376 -3.72 3.31 -14.68
CA CYS A 376 -5.08 3.84 -14.71
C CYS A 376 -5.98 2.89 -15.50
N ASP A 377 -6.49 1.85 -14.81
CA ASP A 377 -7.45 0.87 -15.33
C ASP A 377 -8.91 1.35 -15.24
N GLU A 378 -9.17 2.44 -14.51
CA GLU A 378 -10.50 3.08 -14.46
C GLU A 378 -10.79 3.98 -15.67
N GLY A 379 -9.75 4.35 -16.42
CA GLY A 379 -9.81 5.26 -17.54
C GLY A 379 -10.00 6.74 -17.19
N PHE A 380 -9.98 7.60 -18.21
CA PHE A 380 -10.03 9.06 -17.99
C PHE A 380 -11.38 9.48 -17.37
N ASN A 381 -11.30 10.22 -16.26
CA ASN A 381 -12.43 10.55 -15.36
C ASN A 381 -13.17 9.32 -14.79
N ASN A 382 -12.47 8.19 -14.62
CA ASN A 382 -13.02 6.91 -14.16
C ASN A 382 -14.17 6.41 -15.05
N ASP A 383 -14.12 6.75 -16.34
CA ASP A 383 -14.96 6.14 -17.36
C ASP A 383 -14.14 5.03 -18.03
N PRO A 384 -14.46 3.75 -17.80
CA PRO A 384 -13.63 2.65 -18.28
C PRO A 384 -13.60 2.57 -19.81
N ARG A 385 -14.60 3.12 -20.51
CA ARG A 385 -14.55 3.24 -21.99
C ARG A 385 -13.49 4.23 -22.46
N LYS A 386 -12.98 5.07 -21.57
CA LYS A 386 -11.94 6.06 -21.82
C LYS A 386 -10.57 5.60 -21.34
N GLU A 387 -10.38 4.33 -21.03
CA GLU A 387 -9.08 3.76 -20.72
C GLU A 387 -8.08 4.01 -21.85
N LEU A 388 -8.44 3.70 -23.10
CA LEU A 388 -7.60 3.95 -24.28
C LEU A 388 -7.20 5.43 -24.48
N HIS A 389 -7.97 6.38 -23.93
CA HIS A 389 -7.69 7.81 -24.09
C HIS A 389 -6.47 8.23 -23.27
N VAL A 390 -6.18 7.52 -22.18
CA VAL A 390 -5.03 7.77 -21.32
C VAL A 390 -3.70 7.58 -22.10
N PRO A 391 -3.40 6.40 -22.67
CA PRO A 391 -2.21 6.24 -23.49
C PRO A 391 -2.24 7.05 -24.78
N ALA A 392 -3.42 7.36 -25.34
CA ALA A 392 -3.51 8.25 -26.50
C ALA A 392 -2.95 9.65 -26.17
N LEU A 393 -3.18 10.17 -24.96
CA LEU A 393 -2.57 11.42 -24.52
C LEU A 393 -1.04 11.31 -24.42
N PHE A 394 -0.51 10.19 -23.93
CA PHE A 394 0.94 9.97 -23.87
C PHE A 394 1.55 9.98 -25.28
N GLU A 395 0.91 9.32 -26.24
CA GLU A 395 1.35 9.29 -27.64
C GLU A 395 1.32 10.68 -28.29
N ILE A 396 0.24 11.46 -28.09
CA ILE A 396 0.13 12.84 -28.58
C ILE A 396 1.26 13.71 -28.03
N TYR A 397 1.61 13.57 -26.74
CA TYR A 397 2.70 14.31 -26.13
C TYR A 397 4.09 13.71 -26.40
N SER A 398 4.16 12.52 -27.01
CA SER A 398 5.37 11.75 -27.24
C SER A 398 6.12 11.44 -25.92
N ILE A 399 5.37 11.07 -24.89
CA ILE A 399 5.91 10.64 -23.60
C ILE A 399 5.90 9.10 -23.59
N PRO A 400 7.05 8.43 -23.40
CA PRO A 400 7.08 6.98 -23.29
C PRO A 400 6.26 6.49 -22.09
N TYR A 401 5.70 5.29 -22.15
CA TYR A 401 4.83 4.75 -21.10
C TYR A 401 4.78 3.22 -21.06
N THR A 402 4.42 2.65 -19.91
CA THR A 402 4.19 1.21 -19.72
C THR A 402 2.81 0.76 -20.19
N GLY A 403 2.68 -0.52 -20.54
CA GLY A 403 1.41 -1.15 -20.91
C GLY A 403 1.04 -0.93 -22.38
N ALA A 404 -0.09 -1.52 -22.78
CA ALA A 404 -0.52 -1.53 -24.18
C ALA A 404 -0.99 -0.17 -24.70
N GLY A 405 -0.97 -0.02 -26.03
CA GLY A 405 -1.40 1.20 -26.70
C GLY A 405 -2.92 1.31 -26.86
N PRO A 406 -3.42 2.47 -27.36
CA PRO A 406 -4.86 2.70 -27.51
C PRO A 406 -5.58 1.66 -28.37
N GLN A 407 -4.92 1.16 -29.42
CA GLN A 407 -5.49 0.15 -30.31
C GLN A 407 -5.71 -1.20 -29.61
N ALA A 408 -4.69 -1.69 -28.90
CA ALA A 408 -4.77 -2.92 -28.12
C ALA A 408 -5.87 -2.82 -27.05
N LEU A 409 -5.92 -1.72 -26.30
CA LEU A 409 -6.97 -1.46 -25.32
C LEU A 409 -8.36 -1.46 -25.96
N ALA A 410 -8.53 -0.78 -27.11
CA ALA A 410 -9.81 -0.72 -27.81
C ALA A 410 -10.30 -2.10 -28.27
N PHE A 411 -9.42 -2.95 -28.82
CA PHE A 411 -9.79 -4.29 -29.25
C PHE A 411 -10.06 -5.23 -28.07
N CYS A 412 -9.20 -5.21 -27.06
CA CYS A 412 -9.31 -6.10 -25.91
C CYS A 412 -10.51 -5.78 -25.01
N TYR A 413 -10.95 -4.52 -25.00
CA TYR A 413 -12.16 -4.13 -24.26
C TYR A 413 -13.45 -4.72 -24.88
N ASP A 414 -13.43 -5.14 -26.15
CA ASP A 414 -14.55 -5.77 -26.85
C ASP A 414 -14.33 -7.29 -26.99
N LYS A 415 -15.09 -8.06 -26.20
CA LYS A 415 -14.94 -9.53 -26.15
C LYS A 415 -15.27 -10.21 -27.48
N SER A 416 -16.22 -9.67 -28.25
CA SER A 416 -16.59 -10.20 -29.56
C SER A 416 -15.46 -10.03 -30.58
N LEU A 417 -14.77 -8.87 -30.56
CA LEU A 417 -13.60 -8.64 -31.42
C LEU A 417 -12.44 -9.58 -31.08
N VAL A 418 -12.10 -9.71 -29.80
CA VAL A 418 -11.07 -10.67 -29.34
C VAL A 418 -11.41 -12.09 -29.80
N ARG A 419 -12.68 -12.50 -29.65
CA ARG A 419 -13.12 -13.82 -30.13
C ARG A 419 -12.99 -13.99 -31.64
N GLY A 420 -13.33 -12.98 -32.42
CA GLY A 420 -13.16 -12.99 -33.87
C GLY A 420 -11.71 -13.24 -34.28
N ILE A 421 -10.78 -12.50 -33.66
CA ILE A 421 -9.33 -12.64 -33.87
C ILE A 421 -8.85 -14.04 -33.43
N ALA A 422 -9.26 -14.50 -32.24
CA ALA A 422 -8.89 -15.83 -31.75
C ALA A 422 -9.37 -16.95 -32.68
N LYS A 423 -10.61 -16.87 -33.19
CA LYS A 423 -11.14 -17.84 -34.16
C LYS A 423 -10.34 -17.87 -35.46
N GLU A 424 -9.98 -16.70 -36.00
CA GLU A 424 -9.14 -16.59 -37.20
C GLU A 424 -7.79 -17.28 -37.00
N MET A 425 -7.22 -17.18 -35.79
CA MET A 425 -5.95 -17.82 -35.42
C MET A 425 -6.08 -19.32 -35.08
N GLY A 426 -7.29 -19.88 -35.11
CA GLY A 426 -7.55 -21.26 -34.69
C GLY A 426 -7.47 -21.47 -33.17
N ILE A 427 -7.55 -20.39 -32.38
CA ILE A 427 -7.57 -20.46 -30.92
C ILE A 427 -9.00 -20.74 -30.44
N PRO A 428 -9.22 -21.78 -29.62
CA PRO A 428 -10.56 -22.13 -29.16
C PRO A 428 -11.21 -21.01 -28.34
N VAL A 429 -12.46 -20.70 -28.64
CA VAL A 429 -13.34 -19.78 -27.90
C VAL A 429 -14.70 -20.42 -27.70
N PRO A 430 -15.50 -19.97 -26.71
CA PRO A 430 -16.88 -20.43 -26.56
C PRO A 430 -17.71 -20.15 -27.82
N ASP A 431 -18.62 -21.07 -28.15
CA ASP A 431 -19.75 -20.80 -29.04
C ASP A 431 -20.54 -19.62 -28.49
N ALA A 432 -20.90 -18.67 -29.35
CA ALA A 432 -21.51 -17.42 -28.90
C ALA A 432 -22.42 -16.79 -29.95
N CYS A 433 -23.38 -16.02 -29.46
CA CYS A 433 -24.26 -15.14 -30.21
C CYS A 433 -24.04 -13.69 -29.73
N PHE A 434 -23.73 -12.80 -30.66
CA PHE A 434 -23.55 -11.37 -30.38
C PHE A 434 -24.88 -10.63 -30.59
N ILE A 435 -25.33 -9.91 -29.58
CA ILE A 435 -26.61 -9.19 -29.58
C ILE A 435 -26.32 -7.70 -29.59
N THR A 436 -26.77 -7.01 -30.64
CA THR A 436 -26.62 -5.56 -30.78
C THR A 436 -27.73 -4.82 -30.02
N PRO A 437 -27.53 -3.52 -29.69
CA PRO A 437 -28.53 -2.65 -29.09
C PRO A 437 -29.91 -2.64 -29.78
N GLY A 438 -29.95 -2.87 -31.09
CA GLY A 438 -31.16 -2.83 -31.90
C GLY A 438 -31.91 -4.17 -32.01
N ASP A 439 -31.31 -5.28 -31.59
CA ASP A 439 -31.88 -6.60 -31.82
C ASP A 439 -33.07 -6.87 -30.91
N ARG A 440 -34.18 -7.31 -31.52
CA ARG A 440 -35.44 -7.68 -30.84
C ARG A 440 -35.74 -9.17 -30.90
N THR A 441 -35.06 -9.88 -31.79
CA THR A 441 -35.18 -11.33 -32.01
C THR A 441 -33.77 -11.86 -32.21
N TYR A 442 -33.41 -12.90 -31.47
CA TYR A 442 -32.09 -13.50 -31.51
C TYR A 442 -32.26 -15.01 -31.58
N ASP A 443 -31.67 -15.64 -32.61
CA ASP A 443 -31.52 -17.09 -32.65
C ASP A 443 -30.17 -17.43 -32.04
N VAL A 444 -30.23 -18.10 -30.89
CA VAL A 444 -29.06 -18.32 -30.05
C VAL A 444 -28.35 -19.60 -30.46
N GLY A 445 -29.04 -20.54 -31.14
CA GLY A 445 -28.46 -21.73 -31.79
C GLY A 445 -27.58 -22.65 -30.93
N MET A 446 -27.41 -22.36 -29.65
CA MET A 446 -26.42 -22.96 -28.76
C MET A 446 -27.06 -23.85 -27.69
N LYS A 447 -26.25 -24.70 -27.08
CA LYS A 447 -26.67 -25.57 -25.98
C LYS A 447 -26.69 -24.79 -24.66
N PHE A 448 -27.60 -25.17 -23.77
CA PHE A 448 -27.63 -24.70 -22.39
C PHE A 448 -26.78 -25.61 -21.48
N PRO A 449 -26.21 -25.09 -20.37
CA PRO A 449 -26.34 -23.70 -19.90
C PRO A 449 -25.57 -22.69 -20.77
N ALA A 450 -26.09 -21.46 -20.83
CA ALA A 450 -25.48 -20.33 -21.52
C ALA A 450 -25.28 -19.17 -20.54
N ILE A 451 -24.28 -18.32 -20.78
CA ILE A 451 -24.02 -17.13 -19.98
C ILE A 451 -24.24 -15.86 -20.81
N VAL A 452 -24.97 -14.90 -20.25
CA VAL A 452 -25.17 -13.58 -20.86
C VAL A 452 -24.26 -12.58 -20.17
N LYS A 453 -23.42 -11.88 -20.93
CA LYS A 453 -22.52 -10.86 -20.39
C LYS A 453 -22.52 -9.59 -21.25
N PRO A 454 -22.21 -8.42 -20.69
CA PRO A 454 -21.88 -7.25 -21.50
C PRO A 454 -20.70 -7.55 -22.41
N ASN A 455 -20.79 -7.16 -23.67
CA ASN A 455 -19.72 -7.40 -24.63
C ASN A 455 -18.46 -6.58 -24.29
N ALA A 456 -18.66 -5.36 -23.81
CA ALA A 456 -17.60 -4.45 -23.40
C ALA A 456 -17.65 -4.20 -21.88
N GLY A 457 -16.49 -4.22 -21.23
CA GLY A 457 -16.36 -3.96 -19.79
C GLY A 457 -15.47 -4.97 -19.06
N ASP A 458 -14.78 -4.48 -18.05
CA ASP A 458 -13.91 -5.24 -17.15
C ASP A 458 -14.57 -5.47 -15.78
N SER A 459 -13.80 -6.04 -14.85
CA SER A 459 -14.20 -6.19 -13.44
C SER A 459 -15.47 -7.02 -13.20
N SER A 460 -15.81 -7.87 -14.17
CA SER A 460 -17.03 -8.69 -14.19
C SER A 460 -18.33 -7.89 -14.06
N TYR A 461 -18.32 -6.59 -14.38
CA TYR A 461 -19.50 -5.74 -14.26
C TYR A 461 -20.65 -6.23 -15.14
N GLY A 462 -21.82 -6.44 -14.54
CA GLY A 462 -22.98 -7.03 -15.21
C GLY A 462 -22.92 -8.56 -15.38
N ILE A 463 -21.97 -9.23 -14.72
CA ILE A 463 -21.86 -10.70 -14.70
C ILE A 463 -22.01 -11.19 -13.26
N THR A 464 -23.06 -11.93 -12.98
CA THR A 464 -23.37 -12.51 -11.65
C THR A 464 -23.77 -13.97 -11.82
N GLN A 465 -24.08 -14.66 -10.72
CA GLN A 465 -24.69 -15.99 -10.79
C GLN A 465 -26.01 -16.03 -11.58
N GLU A 466 -26.73 -14.91 -11.62
CA GLU A 466 -27.99 -14.76 -12.36
C GLU A 466 -27.76 -14.61 -13.87
N SER A 467 -26.51 -14.46 -14.32
CA SER A 467 -26.18 -14.34 -15.74
C SER A 467 -26.21 -15.68 -16.48
N ILE A 468 -26.44 -16.79 -15.79
CA ILE A 468 -26.44 -18.14 -16.36
C ILE A 468 -27.88 -18.58 -16.61
N ALA A 469 -28.19 -18.85 -17.88
CA ALA A 469 -29.46 -19.37 -18.34
C ALA A 469 -29.38 -20.88 -18.54
N HIS A 470 -30.41 -21.61 -18.09
CA HIS A 470 -30.59 -23.05 -18.35
C HIS A 470 -31.70 -23.33 -19.37
N SER A 471 -32.44 -22.31 -19.77
CA SER A 471 -33.54 -22.37 -20.75
C SER A 471 -33.60 -21.11 -21.61
N ILE A 472 -34.36 -21.16 -22.70
CA ILE A 472 -34.54 -20.01 -23.60
C ILE A 472 -35.36 -18.90 -22.93
N GLU A 473 -36.27 -19.26 -22.04
CA GLU A 473 -37.07 -18.35 -21.23
C GLU A 473 -36.17 -17.57 -20.26
N GLU A 474 -35.34 -18.28 -19.47
CA GLU A 474 -34.38 -17.66 -18.55
C GLU A 474 -33.41 -16.73 -19.28
N LEU A 475 -32.94 -17.15 -20.46
CA LEU A 475 -32.06 -16.33 -21.28
C LEU A 475 -32.70 -14.98 -21.65
N SER A 476 -33.97 -15.02 -22.09
CA SER A 476 -34.72 -13.81 -22.43
C SER A 476 -34.92 -12.88 -21.23
N ASP A 477 -35.19 -13.44 -20.05
CA ASP A 477 -35.34 -12.69 -18.81
C ASP A 477 -34.03 -12.01 -18.40
N ILE A 478 -32.91 -12.72 -18.48
CA ILE A 478 -31.57 -12.18 -18.16
C ILE A 478 -31.19 -11.05 -19.11
N ILE A 479 -31.38 -11.22 -20.42
CA ILE A 479 -31.13 -10.17 -21.42
C ILE A 479 -31.95 -8.92 -21.12
N THR A 480 -33.23 -9.09 -20.77
CA THR A 480 -34.15 -7.99 -20.44
C THR A 480 -33.71 -7.27 -19.16
N SER A 481 -33.32 -8.03 -18.13
CA SER A 481 -32.78 -7.50 -16.87
C SER A 481 -31.50 -6.69 -17.09
N LEU A 482 -30.55 -7.22 -17.85
CA LEU A 482 -29.29 -6.53 -18.17
C LEU A 482 -29.52 -5.27 -19.00
N ARG A 483 -30.42 -5.28 -19.99
CA ARG A 483 -30.78 -4.06 -20.75
C ARG A 483 -31.42 -3.00 -19.87
N THR A 484 -32.27 -3.41 -18.92
CA THR A 484 -32.91 -2.49 -17.97
C THR A 484 -31.88 -1.88 -17.01
N THR A 485 -30.90 -2.68 -16.57
CA THR A 485 -29.89 -2.26 -15.60
C THR A 485 -28.75 -1.45 -16.22
N LEU A 486 -28.26 -1.87 -17.39
CA LEU A 486 -27.02 -1.34 -17.99
C LEU A 486 -27.27 -0.35 -19.14
N GLY A 487 -28.52 -0.28 -19.62
CA GLY A 487 -28.90 0.51 -20.79
C GLY A 487 -29.06 -0.35 -22.06
N TYR A 488 -29.97 0.09 -22.93
CA TYR A 488 -30.27 -0.56 -24.20
C TYR A 488 -29.24 -0.27 -25.29
N ASP A 489 -28.32 0.67 -25.06
CA ASP A 489 -27.25 1.08 -25.97
C ASP A 489 -26.02 0.16 -25.92
N ARG A 490 -25.99 -0.81 -24.99
CA ARG A 490 -24.88 -1.76 -24.85
C ARG A 490 -25.15 -3.06 -25.61
N SER A 491 -24.13 -3.55 -26.30
CA SER A 491 -24.14 -4.89 -26.88
C SER A 491 -23.95 -5.95 -25.80
N LEU A 492 -24.64 -7.08 -25.95
CA LEU A 492 -24.49 -8.25 -25.09
C LEU A 492 -23.85 -9.39 -25.88
N LEU A 493 -23.17 -10.27 -25.17
CA LEU A 493 -22.58 -11.48 -25.70
C LEU A 493 -23.15 -12.66 -24.93
N VAL A 494 -23.84 -13.55 -25.64
CA VAL A 494 -24.32 -14.82 -25.08
C VAL A 494 -23.33 -15.89 -25.48
N GLU A 495 -22.80 -16.63 -24.53
CA GLU A 495 -21.83 -17.71 -24.74
C GLU A 495 -22.33 -19.03 -24.14
N GLU A 496 -21.87 -20.16 -24.67
CA GLU A 496 -21.97 -21.43 -23.93
C GLU A 496 -21.30 -21.26 -22.54
N PHE A 497 -21.95 -21.77 -21.50
CA PHE A 497 -21.37 -21.73 -20.16
C PHE A 497 -20.48 -22.95 -19.94
N LEU A 498 -19.17 -22.72 -19.88
CA LEU A 498 -18.17 -23.75 -19.65
C LEU A 498 -18.18 -24.15 -18.17
N THR A 499 -18.22 -25.44 -17.84
CA THR A 499 -18.42 -25.90 -16.45
C THR A 499 -17.13 -26.31 -15.74
N GLY A 500 -16.00 -26.28 -16.45
CA GLY A 500 -14.68 -26.62 -15.93
C GLY A 500 -14.02 -25.48 -15.13
N LYS A 501 -12.69 -25.52 -15.06
CA LYS A 501 -11.88 -24.61 -14.25
C LYS A 501 -11.78 -23.22 -14.88
N ASP A 502 -11.82 -22.18 -14.05
CA ASP A 502 -11.55 -20.77 -14.43
C ASP A 502 -10.05 -20.54 -14.29
N ILE A 503 -9.39 -20.21 -15.40
CA ILE A 503 -7.94 -20.19 -15.53
C ILE A 503 -7.50 -18.77 -15.92
N SER A 504 -6.45 -18.26 -15.29
CA SER A 504 -5.80 -17.01 -15.69
C SER A 504 -4.31 -17.22 -15.95
N VAL A 505 -3.79 -16.55 -16.99
CA VAL A 505 -2.37 -16.53 -17.35
C VAL A 505 -1.88 -15.09 -17.44
N GLY A 506 -0.79 -14.78 -16.74
CA GLY A 506 -0.15 -13.47 -16.78
C GLY A 506 1.15 -13.51 -17.58
N ILE A 507 1.42 -12.47 -18.35
CA ILE A 507 2.68 -12.26 -19.06
C ILE A 507 3.27 -10.92 -18.62
N ILE A 508 4.58 -10.87 -18.37
CA ILE A 508 5.35 -9.64 -18.16
C ILE A 508 6.52 -9.63 -19.15
N GLY A 509 6.64 -8.60 -19.99
CA GLY A 509 7.67 -8.47 -21.01
C GLY A 509 7.13 -7.98 -22.36
N ASN A 510 7.90 -8.19 -23.43
CA ASN A 510 7.55 -7.72 -24.78
C ASN A 510 7.65 -8.85 -25.82
N PRO A 511 6.84 -8.83 -26.90
CA PRO A 511 6.90 -9.87 -27.94
C PRO A 511 8.28 -10.00 -28.60
N SER A 512 8.95 -8.87 -28.87
CA SER A 512 10.26 -8.82 -29.54
C SER A 512 11.46 -9.01 -28.59
N GLY A 513 11.23 -9.32 -27.31
CA GLY A 513 12.24 -9.37 -26.26
C GLY A 513 12.00 -10.50 -25.25
N TYR A 514 12.52 -10.35 -24.04
CA TYR A 514 12.24 -11.32 -22.98
C TYR A 514 10.78 -11.18 -22.51
N SER A 515 10.03 -12.28 -22.55
CA SER A 515 8.69 -12.39 -21.98
C SER A 515 8.66 -13.48 -20.91
N MET A 516 8.32 -13.11 -19.70
CA MET A 516 8.07 -14.03 -18.59
C MET A 516 6.59 -14.38 -18.55
N VAL A 517 6.27 -15.64 -18.83
CA VAL A 517 4.95 -16.21 -18.53
C VAL A 517 4.93 -16.55 -17.04
N LEU A 518 3.97 -15.99 -16.31
CA LEU A 518 3.81 -16.26 -14.88
C LEU A 518 3.07 -17.60 -14.68
N PRO A 519 3.23 -18.25 -13.50
CA PRO A 519 2.50 -19.48 -13.17
C PRO A 519 0.99 -19.32 -13.39
N VAL A 520 0.40 -20.31 -14.06
CA VAL A 520 -1.04 -20.36 -14.32
C VAL A 520 -1.80 -20.55 -13.00
N ILE A 521 -2.86 -19.78 -12.80
CA ILE A 521 -3.72 -19.88 -11.62
C ILE A 521 -5.12 -20.32 -12.00
N GLU A 522 -5.82 -20.94 -11.05
CA GLU A 522 -7.24 -21.26 -11.14
C GLU A 522 -8.03 -20.69 -9.96
N GLU A 523 -9.30 -20.39 -10.17
CA GLU A 523 -10.21 -19.99 -9.08
C GLU A 523 -10.62 -21.21 -8.22
N ASP A 524 -10.53 -21.05 -6.90
CA ASP A 524 -10.88 -22.07 -5.91
C ASP A 524 -12.30 -21.89 -5.40
N TYR A 525 -13.22 -22.67 -5.97
CA TYR A 525 -14.63 -22.72 -5.56
C TYR A 525 -14.89 -23.62 -4.35
N SER A 526 -13.86 -24.12 -3.66
CA SER A 526 -14.00 -25.04 -2.52
C SER A 526 -14.84 -24.47 -1.37
N ALA A 527 -14.79 -23.14 -1.18
CA ALA A 527 -15.57 -22.43 -0.17
C ALA A 527 -17.00 -22.06 -0.60
N LEU A 528 -17.35 -22.28 -1.87
CA LEU A 528 -18.65 -21.92 -2.43
C LEU A 528 -19.73 -22.94 -1.98
N PRO A 529 -20.89 -22.49 -1.48
CA PRO A 529 -22.00 -23.37 -1.13
C PRO A 529 -22.41 -24.32 -2.27
N PRO A 530 -22.75 -25.60 -1.96
CA PRO A 530 -23.26 -26.54 -2.96
C PRO A 530 -24.51 -26.01 -3.65
N GLY A 531 -24.61 -26.21 -4.97
CA GLY A 531 -25.76 -25.79 -5.78
C GLY A 531 -25.64 -24.38 -6.38
N LEU A 532 -24.67 -23.57 -5.93
CA LEU A 532 -24.35 -22.32 -6.59
C LEU A 532 -23.46 -22.55 -7.82
N PRO A 533 -23.67 -21.81 -8.92
CA PRO A 533 -22.83 -21.93 -10.10
C PRO A 533 -21.38 -21.52 -9.79
N ARG A 534 -20.42 -22.28 -10.33
CA ARG A 534 -18.99 -21.97 -10.18
C ARG A 534 -18.60 -20.84 -11.12
N ILE A 535 -18.70 -19.60 -10.68
CA ILE A 535 -18.37 -18.42 -11.49
C ILE A 535 -17.71 -17.34 -10.63
N CYS A 536 -16.66 -16.69 -11.16
CA CYS A 536 -16.05 -15.51 -10.54
C CYS A 536 -16.66 -14.21 -11.11
N GLY A 537 -17.91 -13.93 -10.70
CA GLY A 537 -18.68 -12.75 -11.14
C GLY A 537 -18.38 -11.48 -10.33
N TYR A 538 -19.14 -10.41 -10.57
CA TYR A 538 -19.10 -9.14 -9.84
C TYR A 538 -19.20 -9.36 -8.32
N GLU A 539 -20.04 -10.31 -7.91
CA GLU A 539 -20.28 -10.65 -6.51
C GLU A 539 -19.01 -11.14 -5.78
N ALA A 540 -18.09 -11.80 -6.48
CA ALA A 540 -16.82 -12.26 -5.91
C ALA A 540 -15.84 -11.11 -5.64
N LYS A 541 -15.98 -9.99 -6.37
CA LYS A 541 -15.01 -8.89 -6.41
C LYS A 541 -15.46 -7.65 -5.65
N TRP A 542 -16.77 -7.46 -5.50
CA TRP A 542 -17.32 -6.19 -5.04
C TRP A 542 -18.37 -6.29 -3.93
N LEU A 543 -18.85 -7.50 -3.60
CA LEU A 543 -19.91 -7.69 -2.61
C LEU A 543 -19.42 -8.55 -1.43
N PRO A 544 -18.91 -7.93 -0.33
CA PRO A 544 -18.36 -8.66 0.82
C PRO A 544 -19.33 -9.63 1.50
N ASP A 545 -20.64 -9.35 1.43
CA ASP A 545 -21.69 -10.20 2.00
C ASP A 545 -22.08 -11.37 1.09
N SER A 546 -21.58 -11.43 -0.14
CA SER A 546 -21.87 -12.51 -1.08
C SER A 546 -21.15 -13.81 -0.69
N PRO A 547 -21.76 -14.99 -0.88
CA PRO A 547 -21.02 -16.27 -0.75
C PRO A 547 -19.81 -16.36 -1.69
N TYR A 548 -19.81 -15.62 -2.81
CA TYR A 548 -18.72 -15.59 -3.79
C TYR A 548 -17.51 -14.80 -3.32
N TRP A 549 -17.63 -13.89 -2.33
CA TRP A 549 -16.52 -13.11 -1.78
C TRP A 549 -15.37 -13.95 -1.20
N LYS A 550 -15.69 -15.20 -0.83
CA LYS A 550 -14.73 -16.15 -0.25
C LYS A 550 -13.91 -16.91 -1.29
N ILE A 551 -14.19 -16.73 -2.58
CA ILE A 551 -13.41 -17.35 -3.65
C ILE A 551 -12.01 -16.76 -3.60
N THR A 552 -11.02 -17.64 -3.75
CA THR A 552 -9.61 -17.27 -3.82
C THR A 552 -9.00 -17.92 -5.05
N SER A 553 -7.78 -17.54 -5.42
CA SER A 553 -7.05 -18.16 -6.53
C SER A 553 -5.91 -19.01 -5.98
N LYS A 554 -5.62 -20.12 -6.65
CA LYS A 554 -4.54 -21.05 -6.33
C LYS A 554 -3.77 -21.43 -7.61
N PRO A 555 -2.55 -22.01 -7.52
CA PRO A 555 -1.89 -22.55 -8.70
C PRO A 555 -2.79 -23.56 -9.42
N ALA A 556 -2.87 -23.47 -10.74
CA ALA A 556 -3.72 -24.34 -11.52
C ALA A 556 -3.19 -25.78 -11.54
N ASP A 557 -4.10 -26.75 -11.41
CA ASP A 557 -3.77 -28.17 -11.53
C ASP A 557 -4.21 -28.67 -12.91
N LEU A 558 -3.31 -28.58 -13.88
CA LEU A 558 -3.59 -28.85 -15.29
C LEU A 558 -2.65 -29.95 -15.83
N PRO A 559 -3.11 -30.77 -16.78
CA PRO A 559 -2.21 -31.58 -17.59
C PRO A 559 -1.18 -30.69 -18.29
N GLU A 560 0.07 -31.11 -18.31
CA GLU A 560 1.19 -30.35 -18.88
C GLU A 560 0.93 -29.90 -20.33
N GLU A 561 0.33 -30.77 -21.14
CA GLU A 561 -0.01 -30.48 -22.54
C GLU A 561 -1.11 -29.40 -22.67
N THR A 562 -2.07 -29.39 -21.74
CA THR A 562 -3.10 -28.35 -21.68
C THR A 562 -2.48 -27.00 -21.31
N GLU A 563 -1.62 -26.97 -20.30
CA GLU A 563 -0.93 -25.75 -19.87
C GLU A 563 -0.06 -25.17 -21.01
N LYS A 564 0.77 -26.01 -21.65
CA LYS A 564 1.58 -25.61 -22.82
C LYS A 564 0.73 -25.06 -23.96
N ALA A 565 -0.42 -25.70 -24.24
CA ALA A 565 -1.32 -25.24 -25.29
C ALA A 565 -1.91 -23.85 -24.98
N ILE A 566 -2.35 -23.61 -23.73
CA ILE A 566 -2.84 -22.31 -23.27
C ILE A 566 -1.74 -21.26 -23.41
N VAL A 567 -0.54 -21.54 -22.88
CA VAL A 567 0.59 -20.59 -22.91
C VAL A 567 0.97 -20.21 -24.35
N ARG A 568 1.03 -21.18 -25.26
CA ARG A 568 1.28 -20.92 -26.68
C ARG A 568 0.21 -20.00 -27.30
N CYS A 569 -1.06 -20.22 -26.99
CA CYS A 569 -2.13 -19.35 -27.47
C CYS A 569 -2.03 -17.94 -26.87
N CYS A 570 -1.72 -17.81 -25.59
CA CYS A 570 -1.52 -16.51 -24.94
C CYS A 570 -0.38 -15.72 -25.58
N LEU A 571 0.77 -16.37 -25.85
CA LEU A 571 1.90 -15.70 -26.52
C LEU A 571 1.55 -15.24 -27.94
N ALA A 572 0.85 -16.09 -28.71
CA ALA A 572 0.40 -15.72 -30.06
C ALA A 572 -0.58 -14.54 -30.05
N LEU A 573 -1.54 -14.53 -29.10
CA LEU A 573 -2.48 -13.42 -28.93
C LEU A 573 -1.78 -12.16 -28.41
N PHE A 574 -0.82 -12.30 -27.50
CA PHE A 574 -0.04 -11.20 -26.95
C PHE A 574 0.65 -10.42 -28.08
N GLU A 575 1.27 -11.13 -29.02
CA GLU A 575 1.84 -10.52 -30.22
C GLU A 575 0.77 -9.97 -31.16
N ARG A 576 -0.25 -10.76 -31.50
CA ARG A 576 -1.28 -10.40 -32.50
C ARG A 576 -2.11 -9.17 -32.10
N LEU A 577 -2.37 -9.00 -30.81
CA LEU A 577 -3.14 -7.89 -30.25
C LEU A 577 -2.26 -6.69 -29.90
N GLU A 578 -0.95 -6.76 -30.19
CA GLU A 578 0.04 -5.72 -29.84
C GLU A 578 0.07 -5.41 -28.33
N CYS A 579 -0.18 -6.43 -27.51
CA CYS A 579 0.02 -6.35 -26.07
C CYS A 579 1.53 -6.23 -25.77
N ARG A 580 1.86 -5.50 -24.70
CA ARG A 580 3.26 -5.22 -24.32
C ARG A 580 3.37 -4.88 -22.84
N ASP A 581 4.58 -5.03 -22.33
CA ASP A 581 5.01 -4.90 -20.94
C ASP A 581 4.32 -5.83 -19.93
N TYR A 582 2.99 -5.92 -19.93
CA TYR A 582 2.22 -6.86 -19.12
C TYR A 582 0.81 -7.08 -19.69
N CYS A 583 0.25 -8.26 -19.48
CA CYS A 583 -1.11 -8.63 -19.91
C CYS A 583 -1.62 -9.83 -19.10
N ARG A 584 -2.94 -9.95 -18.95
CA ARG A 584 -3.63 -11.13 -18.41
C ARG A 584 -4.52 -11.74 -19.49
N PHE A 585 -4.61 -13.05 -19.51
CA PHE A 585 -5.49 -13.83 -20.37
C PHE A 585 -6.38 -14.69 -19.49
N ASP A 586 -7.68 -14.64 -19.71
CA ASP A 586 -8.64 -15.42 -18.94
C ASP A 586 -9.26 -16.48 -19.84
N TRP A 587 -9.28 -17.69 -19.31
CA TRP A 587 -9.65 -18.93 -19.98
C TRP A 587 -10.60 -19.70 -19.09
N ARG A 588 -11.36 -20.59 -19.70
CA ARG A 588 -12.15 -21.56 -18.94
C ARG A 588 -12.19 -22.89 -19.66
N LEU A 589 -12.14 -23.97 -18.88
CA LEU A 589 -12.20 -25.32 -19.42
C LEU A 589 -13.67 -25.75 -19.62
N ASP A 590 -13.94 -26.52 -20.66
CA ASP A 590 -15.20 -27.25 -20.77
C ASP A 590 -15.25 -28.48 -19.83
N GLU A 591 -16.35 -29.22 -19.88
CA GLU A 591 -16.55 -30.44 -19.07
C GLU A 591 -15.55 -31.58 -19.37
N HIS A 592 -14.85 -31.51 -20.49
CA HIS A 592 -13.83 -32.46 -20.92
C HIS A 592 -12.40 -31.98 -20.64
N GLY A 593 -12.25 -30.77 -20.06
CA GLY A 593 -10.95 -30.17 -19.77
C GLY A 593 -10.32 -29.42 -20.94
N ASN A 594 -11.05 -29.16 -22.04
CA ASN A 594 -10.53 -28.39 -23.17
C ASN A 594 -10.59 -26.89 -22.86
N PRO A 595 -9.49 -26.14 -23.02
CA PRO A 595 -9.45 -24.70 -22.73
C PRO A 595 -10.09 -23.87 -23.84
N LYS A 596 -10.88 -22.87 -23.47
CA LYS A 596 -11.41 -21.85 -24.38
C LYS A 596 -11.16 -20.45 -23.82
N LEU A 597 -10.71 -19.53 -24.68
CA LEU A 597 -10.38 -18.16 -24.32
C LEU A 597 -11.65 -17.35 -24.04
N LEU A 598 -11.69 -16.63 -22.92
CA LEU A 598 -12.79 -15.76 -22.54
C LEU A 598 -12.50 -14.28 -22.84
N GLU A 599 -11.33 -13.79 -22.41
CA GLU A 599 -10.93 -12.40 -22.59
C GLU A 599 -9.40 -12.23 -22.53
N VAL A 600 -8.95 -11.08 -23.03
CA VAL A 600 -7.57 -10.61 -22.94
C VAL A 600 -7.62 -9.24 -22.28
N ASN A 601 -6.91 -9.06 -21.17
CA ASN A 601 -6.83 -7.80 -20.47
C ASN A 601 -5.38 -7.25 -20.54
N PRO A 602 -5.11 -6.22 -21.35
CA PRO A 602 -3.78 -5.66 -21.56
C PRO A 602 -3.39 -4.56 -20.54
N ASN A 603 -4.26 -4.24 -19.57
CA ASN A 603 -3.96 -3.39 -18.43
C ASN A 603 -4.64 -3.96 -17.16
N PRO A 604 -4.27 -5.17 -16.74
CA PRO A 604 -4.95 -5.84 -15.64
C PRO A 604 -4.72 -5.12 -14.32
N GLY A 605 -5.70 -5.23 -13.42
CA GLY A 605 -5.62 -4.66 -12.07
C GLY A 605 -4.30 -4.97 -11.37
N TRP A 606 -3.68 -3.91 -10.85
CA TRP A 606 -2.31 -3.90 -10.33
C TRP A 606 -2.24 -4.05 -8.81
N CYS A 607 -3.39 -4.30 -8.15
CA CYS A 607 -3.51 -4.45 -6.70
C CYS A 607 -2.52 -5.49 -6.16
N TRP A 608 -1.99 -5.25 -4.95
CA TRP A 608 -0.97 -6.11 -4.32
C TRP A 608 -1.45 -7.55 -4.05
N ASP A 609 -2.77 -7.75 -4.00
CA ASP A 609 -3.47 -9.01 -3.79
C ASP A 609 -4.23 -9.50 -5.04
N GLY A 610 -4.12 -8.79 -6.16
CA GLY A 610 -4.74 -9.13 -7.44
C GLY A 610 -4.11 -10.32 -8.16
N HIS A 611 -4.73 -10.77 -9.26
CA HIS A 611 -4.32 -12.00 -9.98
C HIS A 611 -2.84 -11.96 -10.42
N LEU A 612 -2.40 -10.86 -11.03
CA LEU A 612 -1.01 -10.74 -11.51
C LEU A 612 0.00 -10.82 -10.36
N ALA A 613 -0.29 -10.16 -9.23
CA ALA A 613 0.53 -10.20 -8.02
C ALA A 613 0.57 -11.59 -7.36
N ARG A 614 -0.57 -12.31 -7.35
CA ARG A 614 -0.62 -13.71 -6.88
C ARG A 614 0.21 -14.63 -7.76
N MET A 615 0.08 -14.53 -9.08
CA MET A 615 0.90 -15.31 -10.03
C MET A 615 2.40 -15.02 -9.83
N ALA A 616 2.78 -13.75 -9.71
CA ALA A 616 4.16 -13.35 -9.44
C ALA A 616 4.69 -13.93 -8.12
N LYS A 617 3.87 -13.93 -7.07
CA LYS A 617 4.20 -14.56 -5.78
C LYS A 617 4.45 -16.05 -5.92
N TYR A 618 3.64 -16.78 -6.71
CA TYR A 618 3.88 -18.20 -6.99
C TYR A 618 5.17 -18.42 -7.80
N ALA A 619 5.60 -17.44 -8.59
CA ALA A 619 6.90 -17.44 -9.27
C ALA A 619 8.08 -17.09 -8.34
N GLY A 620 7.84 -16.88 -7.04
CA GLY A 620 8.86 -16.46 -6.08
C GLY A 620 9.21 -14.98 -6.13
N LEU A 621 8.41 -14.15 -6.83
CA LEU A 621 8.61 -12.70 -6.91
C LEU A 621 7.81 -11.99 -5.83
N THR A 622 8.43 -11.01 -5.17
CA THR A 622 7.73 -10.04 -4.34
C THR A 622 6.96 -9.03 -5.20
N TYR A 623 5.97 -8.37 -4.60
CA TYR A 623 5.18 -7.35 -5.30
C TYR A 623 6.04 -6.18 -5.85
N PRO A 624 7.04 -5.62 -5.11
CA PRO A 624 8.00 -4.67 -5.67
C PRO A 624 8.75 -5.22 -6.89
N GLU A 625 9.23 -6.47 -6.84
CA GLU A 625 9.96 -7.08 -7.96
C GLU A 625 9.07 -7.26 -9.19
N MET A 626 7.79 -7.60 -9.02
CA MET A 626 6.82 -7.64 -10.11
C MET A 626 6.68 -6.27 -10.79
N LEU A 627 6.42 -5.20 -10.00
CA LEU A 627 6.34 -3.83 -10.53
C LEU A 627 7.64 -3.40 -11.22
N GLY A 628 8.79 -3.76 -10.63
CA GLY A 628 10.11 -3.50 -11.20
C GLY A 628 10.34 -4.20 -12.54
N ARG A 629 9.81 -5.42 -12.73
CA ARG A 629 9.88 -6.13 -14.03
C ARG A 629 9.01 -5.47 -15.09
N ILE A 630 7.82 -4.97 -14.74
CA ILE A 630 6.97 -4.22 -15.67
C ILE A 630 7.68 -2.93 -16.13
N LEU A 631 8.27 -2.19 -15.19
CA LEU A 631 9.05 -1.00 -15.50
C LEU A 631 10.21 -1.32 -16.46
N LYS A 632 10.98 -2.37 -16.18
CA LYS A 632 12.09 -2.82 -17.03
C LYS A 632 11.64 -3.24 -18.43
N ALA A 633 10.49 -3.92 -18.55
CA ALA A 633 9.95 -4.29 -19.86
C ALA A 633 9.70 -3.04 -20.74
N ALA A 634 9.13 -1.98 -20.17
CA ALA A 634 8.97 -0.72 -20.92
C ALA A 634 10.31 -0.08 -21.26
N GLU A 635 11.28 -0.10 -20.34
CA GLU A 635 12.62 0.45 -20.57
C GLU A 635 13.36 -0.26 -21.69
N GLU A 636 13.33 -1.59 -21.73
CA GLU A 636 13.90 -2.40 -22.81
C GLU A 636 13.28 -2.02 -24.15
N ARG A 637 11.94 -1.90 -24.20
CA ARG A 637 11.20 -1.52 -25.41
C ARG A 637 11.57 -0.13 -25.92
N PHE A 638 11.89 0.81 -25.04
CA PHE A 638 12.33 2.16 -25.42
C PHE A 638 13.86 2.32 -25.49
N GLY A 639 14.64 1.25 -25.32
CA GLY A 639 16.11 1.29 -25.39
C GLY A 639 16.74 2.11 -24.25
N MET A 640 16.13 2.09 -23.06
CA MET A 640 16.56 2.85 -21.88
C MET A 640 17.45 2.03 -20.92
N GLU A 641 17.89 0.84 -21.30
CA GLU A 641 18.86 0.05 -20.51
C GLU A 641 20.26 0.68 -20.56
N PRO A 642 21.03 0.67 -19.46
CA PRO A 642 22.45 1.01 -19.52
C PRO A 642 23.19 0.00 -20.41
N GLU A 643 24.16 0.47 -21.22
CA GLU A 643 25.04 -0.40 -22.01
C GLU A 643 25.63 -1.48 -21.09
N ARG A 644 25.28 -2.75 -21.34
CA ARG A 644 25.87 -3.87 -20.60
C ARG A 644 27.36 -3.96 -20.95
N ASP A 645 28.21 -3.84 -19.94
CA ASP A 645 29.64 -4.10 -20.05
C ASP A 645 29.82 -5.55 -20.53
N THR A 646 30.33 -5.73 -21.75
CA THR A 646 30.40 -7.00 -22.51
C THR A 646 31.38 -8.03 -21.90
N ARG A 647 31.75 -7.87 -20.63
CA ARG A 647 32.73 -8.70 -19.91
C ARG A 647 32.11 -9.77 -19.00
N GLU A 648 30.82 -9.70 -18.69
CA GLU A 648 30.14 -10.70 -17.83
C GLU A 648 29.25 -11.70 -18.59
N ALA A 649 29.09 -11.57 -19.91
CA ALA A 649 28.30 -12.51 -20.74
C ALA A 649 28.95 -13.91 -20.93
N GLY A 650 29.99 -14.24 -20.15
CA GLY A 650 30.72 -15.50 -20.24
C GLY A 650 30.22 -16.61 -19.31
N LYS A 651 29.24 -16.37 -18.43
CA LYS A 651 28.73 -17.40 -17.52
C LYS A 651 27.22 -17.27 -17.32
N GLU A 652 26.53 -18.36 -17.63
CA GLU A 652 25.12 -18.68 -17.34
C GLU A 652 24.05 -18.06 -18.24
N HIS A 653 23.73 -18.76 -19.34
CA HIS A 653 22.46 -19.48 -19.52
C HIS A 653 22.44 -20.11 -20.93
N LEU A 654 22.20 -21.42 -21.01
CA LEU A 654 21.92 -22.12 -22.27
C LEU A 654 20.53 -21.71 -22.77
N PRO A 655 20.37 -21.24 -24.02
CA PRO A 655 19.06 -21.10 -24.64
C PRO A 655 18.56 -22.48 -25.07
N PHE A 656 17.34 -22.83 -24.67
CA PHE A 656 16.58 -23.93 -25.31
C PHE A 656 16.10 -23.40 -26.67
N ASP A 657 16.74 -23.87 -27.73
CA ASP A 657 16.36 -23.60 -29.12
C ASP A 657 15.23 -24.57 -29.53
N LEU A 658 14.04 -24.04 -29.79
CA LEU A 658 12.87 -24.77 -30.30
C LEU A 658 12.69 -24.56 -31.81
N SER A 659 13.78 -24.49 -32.56
CA SER A 659 13.75 -24.42 -34.02
C SER A 659 14.31 -25.67 -34.72
N GLN A 660 14.13 -26.87 -34.16
CA GLN A 660 14.31 -28.12 -34.91
C GLN A 660 13.33 -29.20 -34.44
N GLU A 661 12.14 -29.23 -35.03
CA GLU A 661 11.42 -30.46 -35.34
C GLU A 661 10.28 -30.13 -36.34
N THR A 662 10.70 -29.89 -37.58
CA THR A 662 9.85 -30.09 -38.77
C THR A 662 10.54 -31.12 -39.65
N ALA A 663 10.07 -32.36 -39.57
CA ALA A 663 10.19 -33.39 -40.59
C ALA A 663 9.02 -34.37 -40.44
#